data_AF-A0A937PRC7-F1
#
_entry.id   AF-A0A937PRC7-F1
#
_cell.length_a   1.000
_cell.length_b   1.000
_cell.length_c   1.000
_cell.angle_alpha   90.00
_cell.angle_beta   90.00
_cell.angle_gamma   90.00
#
_symmetry.space_group_name_H-M   'P 1'
#
loop_
_entity.id
_entity.type
_entity.pdbx_description
1 polymer ?
#
loop_
_entity_poly.entity_id
_entity_poly.type
_entity_poly.pdbx_seq_one_letter_code
_entity_poly.pdbx_strand_id
1 'polypeptide(L)'
;MPTLRLPGLQSGIDTGALVEQLMLLERRTLNRWEDRKSLWEERQEALSTLESKLSNLRSSVRALSDSDALRAYAVSSSDTDYLTAEATNDAFEGNHTVVINQLATSERWVHTAGKEYAEDYVGVGTFIYSYNHKETSITTTATTTLQDMVGLINNDANNPGVTAGLLYFNDAYHLVLSGNDAGSDYTISVNASSTKVLKSDSPFTQGSDNATLSTKITELDQFTVNNGLQGDEQIQITGTDHDGVAIDSVPPLPVNSNTKLEHLIGEINDAFDGTAKAVLENGKIVLTDDTYGTSQLSILLTYDPGSGNTDLTLPDEAEDWDVTDGGTPGVLSGFAASDFILSQAAQDSKIKVDGYPLGPGVAEVQKLSGPKAEGGTFTLTYDGETTVAMDRRASTDTIQAALEALSNVEVGDIRVSGGKLDNAGEDTEFTFRHDAGDVSMISIDASLLNPTTGWTFSEDPKGDNTNCFIRRSSNTVDDVIYGVTLHLHDTTDAGGEELTLTRDIQSVKDKLDSLVIAYNSAVNFIKEKTGYNEVNQTAGVLMGDYVVSTIRYKFREPLIEQTAGFIQDIDAFLTPLHLGFDLDKDGVLSLDANKFDEAIAEDYMGVLAVIGADKTGSSTSDTIEFYGAHSDYTTAGEYSVQVTVSGGAITSAQIRLSDESTYRDATYSGNIVTGNSTFDSNGDPVYAENSLQLAVDLSTDDEYTATVRVKQGFTGKIEDQIDRMLKVTTGSLVIGREHVEDQIEELEEKIELEEYRLTQRETRLIRKFAHLEKVLALLQNQMAAAGILNMNM
;
A
#
# COMPACT_ATOMS: atom_id res chain seq x y z
N MET A 1 29.20 -26.83 -71.55
CA MET A 1 29.30 -25.76 -72.56
C MET A 1 27.88 -25.43 -73.02
N PRO A 2 27.24 -24.36 -72.54
CA PRO A 2 26.00 -23.90 -73.13
C PRO A 2 26.33 -23.29 -74.49
N THR A 3 25.80 -23.86 -75.57
CA THR A 3 25.91 -23.25 -76.90
C THR A 3 25.05 -22.00 -76.93
N LEU A 4 25.67 -20.84 -77.12
CA LEU A 4 24.99 -19.57 -77.35
C LEU A 4 24.15 -19.69 -78.62
N ARG A 5 22.85 -19.90 -78.47
CA ARG A 5 21.87 -19.89 -79.55
C ARG A 5 21.28 -18.48 -79.63
N LEU A 6 21.73 -17.70 -80.61
CA LEU A 6 21.14 -16.40 -80.92
C LEU A 6 19.76 -16.66 -81.58
N PRO A 7 18.64 -16.29 -80.93
CA PRO A 7 17.30 -16.52 -81.47
C PRO A 7 17.09 -15.74 -82.77
N GLY A 8 16.47 -16.35 -83.79
CA GLY A 8 15.92 -15.62 -84.94
C GLY A 8 16.87 -15.36 -86.10
N LEU A 9 18.12 -15.87 -86.07
CA LEU A 9 19.11 -15.59 -87.12
C LEU A 9 18.78 -16.23 -88.49
N GLN A 10 17.92 -17.26 -88.54
CA GLN A 10 17.67 -18.05 -89.76
C GLN A 10 16.22 -17.98 -90.30
N SER A 11 15.23 -17.64 -89.46
CA SER A 11 13.82 -17.52 -89.88
C SER A 11 13.32 -16.08 -90.04
N GLY A 12 14.04 -15.08 -89.49
CA GLY A 12 13.58 -13.69 -89.43
C GLY A 12 12.47 -13.42 -88.39
N ILE A 13 12.14 -14.41 -87.54
CA ILE A 13 11.11 -14.29 -86.50
C ILE A 13 11.79 -14.26 -85.12
N ASP A 14 11.52 -13.21 -84.34
CA ASP A 14 11.97 -13.11 -82.95
C ASP A 14 11.15 -14.05 -82.05
N THR A 15 11.66 -15.27 -81.91
CA THR A 15 11.02 -16.30 -81.08
C THR A 15 11.11 -15.99 -79.58
N GLY A 16 12.06 -15.14 -79.14
CA GLY A 16 12.15 -14.71 -77.75
C GLY A 16 10.98 -13.78 -77.39
N ALA A 17 10.76 -12.75 -78.20
CA ALA A 17 9.62 -11.83 -78.04
C ALA A 17 8.26 -12.56 -78.11
N LEU A 18 8.14 -13.59 -78.95
CA LEU A 18 6.89 -14.36 -79.05
C LEU A 18 6.65 -15.28 -77.84
N VAL A 19 7.71 -15.88 -77.27
CA VAL A 19 7.60 -16.61 -76.00
C VAL A 19 7.19 -15.67 -74.88
N GLU A 20 7.78 -14.48 -74.81
CA GLU A 20 7.42 -13.47 -73.81
C GLU A 20 5.95 -13.03 -73.92
N GLN A 21 5.46 -12.72 -75.14
CA GLN A 21 4.05 -12.40 -75.36
C GLN A 21 3.09 -13.53 -74.98
N LEU A 22 3.46 -14.79 -75.23
CA LEU A 22 2.67 -15.94 -74.80
C LEU A 22 2.70 -16.10 -73.28
N MET A 23 3.85 -15.89 -72.64
CA MET A 23 3.98 -15.93 -71.19
C MET A 23 3.20 -14.80 -70.50
N LEU A 24 3.11 -13.61 -71.11
CA LEU A 24 2.26 -12.51 -70.61
C LEU A 24 0.77 -12.90 -70.57
N LEU A 25 0.29 -13.67 -71.55
CA LEU A 25 -1.08 -14.18 -71.56
C LEU A 25 -1.29 -15.23 -70.46
N GLU A 26 -0.33 -16.15 -70.30
CA GLU A 26 -0.39 -17.22 -69.31
C GLU A 26 -0.27 -16.67 -67.87
N ARG A 27 0.48 -15.57 -67.65
CA ARG A 27 0.62 -14.87 -66.35
C ARG A 27 -0.66 -14.18 -65.85
N ARG A 28 -1.71 -14.01 -66.67
CA ARG A 28 -2.95 -13.34 -66.24
C ARG A 28 -3.60 -13.98 -65.01
N THR A 29 -3.53 -15.30 -64.91
CA THR A 29 -4.08 -16.04 -63.76
C THR A 29 -3.26 -15.76 -62.51
N LEU A 30 -1.92 -15.76 -62.62
CA LEU A 30 -1.00 -15.42 -61.55
C LEU A 30 -1.26 -14.00 -61.03
N ASN A 31 -1.27 -13.01 -61.92
CA ASN A 31 -1.54 -11.62 -61.57
C ASN A 31 -2.87 -11.47 -60.83
N ARG A 32 -3.92 -12.19 -61.24
CA ARG A 32 -5.22 -12.16 -60.56
C ARG A 32 -5.15 -12.73 -59.13
N TRP A 33 -4.32 -13.73 -58.89
CA TRP A 33 -4.11 -14.29 -57.55
C TRP A 33 -3.23 -13.39 -56.69
N GLU A 34 -2.19 -12.79 -57.26
CA GLU A 34 -1.37 -11.76 -56.62
C GLU A 34 -2.22 -10.55 -56.20
N ASP A 35 -3.06 -10.01 -57.11
CA ASP A 35 -3.99 -8.92 -56.82
C ASP A 35 -4.96 -9.29 -55.69
N ARG A 36 -5.46 -10.54 -55.69
CA ARG A 36 -6.36 -11.02 -54.65
C ARG A 36 -5.64 -11.19 -53.32
N LYS A 37 -4.38 -11.67 -53.33
CA LYS A 37 -3.55 -11.80 -52.14
C LYS A 37 -3.31 -10.43 -51.51
N SER A 38 -2.90 -9.45 -52.32
CA SER A 38 -2.69 -8.07 -51.87
C SER A 38 -3.94 -7.49 -51.20
N LEU A 39 -5.14 -7.76 -51.74
CA LEU A 39 -6.39 -7.33 -51.10
C LEU A 39 -6.62 -7.99 -49.73
N TRP A 40 -6.29 -9.28 -49.57
CA TRP A 40 -6.42 -9.97 -48.28
C TRP A 40 -5.35 -9.51 -47.27
N GLU A 41 -4.13 -9.22 -47.72
CA GLU A 41 -3.08 -8.62 -46.88
C GLU A 41 -3.50 -7.24 -46.35
N GLU A 42 -4.05 -6.37 -47.21
CA GLU A 42 -4.63 -5.08 -46.77
C GLU A 42 -5.76 -5.28 -45.73
N ARG A 43 -6.54 -6.36 -45.88
CA ARG A 43 -7.62 -6.74 -44.95
C ARG A 43 -7.07 -7.18 -43.61
N GLN A 44 -6.01 -8.00 -43.61
CA GLN A 44 -5.32 -8.45 -42.41
C GLN A 44 -4.73 -7.27 -41.64
N GLU A 45 -4.04 -6.35 -42.33
CA GLU A 45 -3.49 -5.13 -41.74
C GLU A 45 -4.60 -4.25 -41.13
N ALA A 46 -5.73 -4.12 -41.83
CA ALA A 46 -6.87 -3.35 -41.33
C ALA A 46 -7.47 -3.97 -40.06
N LEU A 47 -7.64 -5.29 -39.99
CA LEU A 47 -8.15 -5.98 -38.81
C LEU A 47 -7.15 -5.93 -37.63
N SER A 48 -5.85 -6.06 -37.90
CA SER A 48 -4.81 -5.91 -36.87
C SER A 48 -4.77 -4.49 -36.29
N THR A 49 -4.90 -3.48 -37.16
CA THR A 49 -5.01 -2.08 -36.73
C THR A 49 -6.28 -1.85 -35.91
N LEU A 50 -7.40 -2.45 -36.31
CA LEU A 50 -8.64 -2.38 -35.55
C LEU A 50 -8.45 -2.99 -34.15
N GLU A 51 -7.89 -4.19 -34.05
CA GLU A 51 -7.57 -4.84 -32.77
C GLU A 51 -6.72 -3.95 -31.86
N SER A 52 -5.67 -3.32 -32.40
CA SER A 52 -4.86 -2.36 -31.64
C SER A 52 -5.70 -1.19 -31.12
N LYS A 53 -6.58 -0.62 -31.96
CA LYS A 53 -7.50 0.46 -31.55
C LYS A 53 -8.51 0.00 -30.50
N LEU A 54 -9.04 -1.22 -30.62
CA LEU A 54 -9.94 -1.80 -29.62
C LEU A 54 -9.23 -2.07 -28.30
N SER A 55 -7.98 -2.53 -28.33
CA SER A 55 -7.16 -2.71 -27.13
C SER A 55 -6.91 -1.37 -26.43
N ASN A 56 -6.62 -0.30 -27.19
CA ASN A 56 -6.48 1.05 -26.62
C ASN A 56 -7.79 1.58 -26.02
N LEU A 57 -8.92 1.35 -26.70
CA LEU A 57 -10.25 1.68 -26.17
C LEU A 57 -10.52 0.90 -24.89
N ARG A 58 -10.24 -0.41 -24.88
CA ARG A 58 -10.35 -1.28 -23.70
C ARG A 58 -9.58 -0.72 -22.52
N SER A 59 -8.31 -0.34 -22.71
CA SER A 59 -7.51 0.28 -21.65
C SER A 59 -8.12 1.59 -21.14
N SER A 60 -8.72 2.39 -22.03
CA SER A 60 -9.34 3.67 -21.67
C SER A 60 -10.65 3.48 -20.87
N VAL A 61 -11.48 2.50 -21.25
CA VAL A 61 -12.69 2.17 -20.47
C VAL A 61 -12.35 1.48 -19.15
N ARG A 62 -11.30 0.65 -19.11
CA ARG A 62 -10.80 0.01 -17.88
C ARG A 62 -10.39 1.02 -16.81
N ALA A 63 -9.74 2.11 -17.21
CA ALA A 63 -9.39 3.19 -16.30
C ALA A 63 -10.60 3.93 -15.69
N LEU A 64 -11.80 3.64 -16.21
CA LEU A 64 -13.09 4.21 -15.82
C LEU A 64 -14.09 3.15 -15.35
N SER A 65 -13.73 1.87 -15.27
CA SER A 65 -14.69 0.79 -14.98
C SER A 65 -14.85 0.48 -13.50
N ASP A 66 -14.11 1.19 -12.63
CA ASP A 66 -14.20 1.09 -11.16
C ASP A 66 -14.51 2.47 -10.56
N SER A 67 -15.71 2.61 -9.98
CA SER A 67 -16.21 3.85 -9.39
C SER A 67 -15.43 4.26 -8.15
N ASP A 68 -14.88 3.32 -7.39
CA ASP A 68 -14.10 3.61 -6.18
C ASP A 68 -12.71 4.14 -6.56
N ALA A 69 -12.14 3.66 -7.67
CA ALA A 69 -10.93 4.22 -8.27
C ALA A 69 -11.15 5.56 -8.99
N LEU A 70 -12.41 5.90 -9.33
CA LEU A 70 -12.78 7.20 -9.89
C LEU A 70 -13.05 8.26 -8.82
N ARG A 71 -13.37 7.84 -7.59
CA ARG A 71 -13.54 8.72 -6.45
C ARG A 71 -12.17 9.24 -6.01
N ALA A 72 -11.75 10.36 -6.61
CA ALA A 72 -10.48 10.99 -6.31
C ALA A 72 -10.68 12.32 -5.58
N TYR A 73 -9.79 12.61 -4.63
CA TYR A 73 -9.76 13.88 -3.91
C TYR A 73 -8.42 14.57 -4.16
N ALA A 74 -8.50 15.87 -4.41
CA ALA A 74 -7.36 16.76 -4.43
C ALA A 74 -7.25 17.44 -3.07
N VAL A 75 -6.03 17.54 -2.56
CA VAL A 75 -5.70 18.30 -1.36
C VAL A 75 -4.68 19.39 -1.71
N SER A 76 -4.93 20.60 -1.24
CA SER A 76 -4.00 21.73 -1.37
C SER A 76 -3.69 22.32 0.00
N SER A 77 -2.43 22.68 0.23
CA SER A 77 -1.99 23.41 1.42
C SER A 77 -1.92 24.91 1.14
N SER A 78 -2.21 25.73 2.15
CA SER A 78 -1.96 27.18 2.12
C SER A 78 -0.48 27.51 1.93
N ASP A 79 0.42 26.69 2.48
CA ASP A 79 1.86 26.80 2.30
C ASP A 79 2.53 25.41 2.29
N THR A 80 3.13 25.06 1.16
CA THR A 80 3.78 23.75 0.96
C THR A 80 5.16 23.65 1.59
N ASP A 81 5.76 24.78 2.00
CA ASP A 81 7.06 24.77 2.68
C ASP A 81 6.95 24.21 4.10
N TYR A 82 5.77 24.29 4.71
CA TYR A 82 5.48 23.75 6.06
C TYR A 82 4.78 22.40 6.01
N LEU A 83 3.82 22.22 5.10
CA LEU A 83 2.94 21.06 5.08
C LEU A 83 2.49 20.71 3.66
N THR A 84 2.65 19.45 3.28
CA THR A 84 1.95 18.87 2.13
C THR A 84 1.06 17.73 2.59
N ALA A 85 0.08 17.35 1.77
CA ALA A 85 -0.78 16.21 2.08
C ALA A 85 -1.12 15.44 0.81
N GLU A 86 -1.53 14.19 0.99
CA GLU A 86 -2.11 13.33 -0.04
C GLU A 86 -3.45 12.81 0.47
N ALA A 87 -4.44 12.67 -0.42
CA ALA A 87 -5.75 12.17 -0.08
C ALA A 87 -6.02 10.85 -0.82
N THR A 88 -6.57 9.87 -0.11
CA THR A 88 -7.05 8.62 -0.70
C THR A 88 -8.47 8.78 -1.22
N ASN A 89 -8.98 7.76 -1.89
CA ASN A 89 -10.38 7.72 -2.33
C ASN A 89 -11.37 7.70 -1.15
N ASP A 90 -10.93 7.37 0.07
CA ASP A 90 -11.76 7.36 1.27
C ASP A 90 -11.92 8.72 1.96
N ALA A 91 -11.16 9.73 1.51
CA ALA A 91 -11.25 11.09 2.03
C ALA A 91 -12.65 11.71 1.85
N PHE A 92 -12.86 12.84 2.53
CA PHE A 92 -14.06 13.65 2.44
C PHE A 92 -13.67 15.11 2.11
N GLU A 93 -14.57 15.83 1.44
CA GLU A 93 -14.38 17.26 1.20
C GLU A 93 -14.44 18.04 2.51
N GLY A 94 -13.60 19.06 2.63
CA GLY A 94 -13.53 19.88 3.83
C GLY A 94 -12.23 20.65 3.91
N ASN A 95 -12.19 21.61 4.84
CA ASN A 95 -10.97 22.33 5.17
C ASN A 95 -10.52 21.88 6.56
N HIS A 96 -9.20 21.72 6.73
CA HIS A 96 -8.58 21.39 8.00
C HIS A 96 -7.46 22.38 8.29
N THR A 97 -7.41 22.92 9.50
CA THR A 97 -6.27 23.72 9.95
C THR A 97 -5.30 22.85 10.73
N VAL A 98 -4.06 22.73 10.25
CA VAL A 98 -3.02 21.90 10.85
C VAL A 98 -1.96 22.79 11.48
N VAL A 99 -1.74 22.63 12.78
CA VAL A 99 -0.67 23.31 13.52
C VAL A 99 0.45 22.32 13.78
N ILE A 100 1.68 22.66 13.38
CA ILE A 100 2.88 21.85 13.58
C ILE A 100 3.78 22.56 14.60
N ASN A 101 3.82 22.06 15.83
CA ASN A 101 4.64 22.67 16.88
C ASN A 101 6.06 22.09 16.94
N GLN A 102 6.22 20.87 16.46
CA GLN A 102 7.49 20.16 16.53
C GLN A 102 7.53 19.08 15.45
N LEU A 103 8.66 18.92 14.78
CA LEU A 103 8.93 17.78 13.90
C LEU A 103 9.50 16.61 14.70
N ALA A 104 9.20 15.41 14.23
CA ALA A 104 9.88 14.21 14.66
C ALA A 104 11.33 14.26 14.21
N THR A 105 12.25 13.88 15.10
CA THR A 105 13.68 13.77 14.79
C THR A 105 14.20 12.40 15.21
N SER A 106 15.20 11.90 14.48
CA SER A 106 15.95 10.71 14.86
C SER A 106 17.09 11.05 15.80
N GLU A 107 17.54 10.05 16.57
CA GLU A 107 18.63 10.25 17.52
C GLU A 107 20.01 10.20 16.85
N ARG A 108 20.92 11.08 17.26
CA ARG A 108 22.31 11.12 16.79
C ARG A 108 23.29 11.34 17.94
N TRP A 109 24.16 10.35 18.16
CA TRP A 109 25.23 10.36 19.15
C TRP A 109 26.59 10.52 18.49
N VAL A 110 27.46 11.35 19.08
CA VAL A 110 28.82 11.59 18.60
C VAL A 110 29.81 11.29 19.72
N HIS A 111 30.75 10.38 19.47
CA HIS A 111 31.83 10.06 20.39
C HIS A 111 32.73 11.30 20.58
N THR A 112 33.10 11.66 21.81
CA THR A 112 33.73 12.94 22.18
C THR A 112 35.24 12.91 22.07
N ALA A 113 35.91 11.82 22.46
CA ALA A 113 37.37 11.81 22.52
C ALA A 113 38.02 11.72 21.14
N GLY A 114 37.31 11.13 20.17
CA GLY A 114 37.82 10.89 18.82
C GLY A 114 39.10 10.02 18.77
N LYS A 115 39.67 9.87 17.59
CA LYS A 115 41.01 9.29 17.33
C LYS A 115 41.74 10.16 16.32
N GLU A 116 43.08 10.15 16.30
CA GLU A 116 43.85 11.02 15.39
C GLU A 116 43.65 10.59 13.92
N TYR A 117 43.57 9.28 13.68
CA TYR A 117 43.34 8.69 12.37
C TYR A 117 42.18 7.69 12.38
N ALA A 118 41.54 7.46 11.22
CA ALA A 118 40.48 6.46 11.08
C ALA A 118 41.01 5.01 11.24
N GLU A 119 42.29 4.80 10.99
CA GLU A 119 43.01 3.54 11.12
C GLU A 119 43.52 3.28 12.55
N ASP A 120 43.32 4.22 13.47
CA ASP A 120 43.70 4.02 14.86
C ASP A 120 42.87 2.89 15.48
N TYR A 121 43.54 2.03 16.24
CA TYR A 121 42.90 0.88 16.87
C TYR A 121 41.97 1.29 18.01
N VAL A 122 40.77 0.69 18.07
CA VAL A 122 39.80 0.92 19.16
C VAL A 122 40.09 0.05 20.39
N GLY A 123 40.86 -1.04 20.21
CA GLY A 123 41.21 -1.99 21.27
C GLY A 123 40.36 -3.25 21.27
N VAL A 124 40.68 -4.20 22.15
CA VAL A 124 39.89 -5.42 22.36
C VAL A 124 38.73 -5.10 23.29
N GLY A 125 37.54 -5.58 22.96
CA GLY A 125 36.39 -5.55 23.88
C GLY A 125 35.05 -5.69 23.19
N THR A 126 33.99 -5.35 23.93
CA THR A 126 32.61 -5.36 23.44
C THR A 126 32.03 -3.97 23.55
N PHE A 127 31.44 -3.49 22.46
CA PHE A 127 30.68 -2.26 22.38
C PHE A 127 29.20 -2.62 22.28
N ILE A 128 28.41 -2.22 23.27
CA ILE A 128 26.99 -2.52 23.29
C ILE A 128 26.24 -1.22 23.04
N TYR A 129 25.20 -1.28 22.22
CA TYR A 129 24.27 -0.17 22.06
C TYR A 129 22.86 -0.72 21.91
N SER A 130 21.87 0.06 22.32
CA SER A 130 20.46 -0.24 22.10
C SER A 130 19.83 0.81 21.22
N TYR A 131 18.83 0.39 20.46
CA TYR A 131 17.96 1.24 19.65
C TYR A 131 16.62 0.57 19.47
N ASN A 132 15.52 1.34 19.58
CA ASN A 132 14.15 0.80 19.57
C ASN A 132 13.98 -0.36 20.60
N HIS A 133 14.47 -0.14 21.82
CA HIS A 133 14.49 -1.12 22.92
C HIS A 133 15.20 -2.45 22.61
N LYS A 134 15.94 -2.55 21.51
CA LYS A 134 16.71 -3.74 21.13
C LYS A 134 18.20 -3.48 21.32
N GLU A 135 18.83 -4.28 22.16
CA GLU A 135 20.28 -4.22 22.39
C GLU A 135 21.07 -4.99 21.30
N THR A 136 22.28 -4.53 20.99
CA THR A 136 23.20 -5.14 20.03
C THR A 136 24.63 -4.99 20.51
N SER A 137 25.40 -6.07 20.41
CA SER A 137 26.79 -6.14 20.86
C SER A 137 27.75 -6.31 19.68
N ILE A 138 28.78 -5.47 19.61
CA ILE A 138 29.87 -5.53 18.64
C ILE A 138 31.16 -5.93 19.35
N THR A 139 31.78 -7.01 18.90
CA THR A 139 33.06 -7.48 19.47
C THR A 139 34.24 -7.02 18.61
N THR A 140 35.28 -6.48 19.24
CA THR A 140 36.48 -5.96 18.58
C THR A 140 37.74 -6.71 19.01
N THR A 141 38.79 -6.62 18.20
CA THR A 141 40.10 -7.21 18.44
C THR A 141 41.16 -6.12 18.61
N ALA A 142 42.38 -6.50 19.01
CA ALA A 142 43.49 -5.56 19.18
C ALA A 142 43.87 -4.82 17.88
N THR A 143 43.46 -5.36 16.73
CA THR A 143 43.72 -4.80 15.39
C THR A 143 42.48 -4.17 14.75
N THR A 144 41.34 -4.14 15.44
CA THR A 144 40.14 -3.48 14.92
C THR A 144 40.36 -1.98 14.93
N THR A 145 40.30 -1.35 13.75
CA THR A 145 40.43 0.11 13.59
C THR A 145 39.09 0.82 13.83
N LEU A 146 39.13 2.15 13.98
CA LEU A 146 37.92 2.96 14.06
C LEU A 146 37.06 2.85 12.78
N GLN A 147 37.69 2.71 11.61
CA GLN A 147 36.98 2.43 10.35
C GLN A 147 36.37 1.03 10.33
N ASP A 148 37.07 0.01 10.83
CA ASP A 148 36.52 -1.35 10.94
C ASP A 148 35.30 -1.38 11.86
N MET A 149 35.31 -0.58 12.94
CA MET A 149 34.19 -0.44 13.88
C MET A 149 32.90 0.02 13.19
N VAL A 150 32.99 0.98 12.26
CA VAL A 150 31.85 1.41 11.42
C VAL A 150 31.34 0.25 10.57
N GLY A 151 32.26 -0.50 9.95
CA GLY A 151 31.93 -1.69 9.16
C GLY A 151 31.25 -2.78 10.00
N LEU A 152 31.71 -3.00 11.22
CA LEU A 152 31.14 -3.99 12.14
C LEU A 152 29.71 -3.61 12.55
N ILE A 153 29.44 -2.35 12.88
CA ILE A 153 28.08 -1.90 13.23
C ILE A 153 27.15 -1.99 12.01
N ASN A 154 27.52 -1.39 10.89
CA ASN A 154 26.63 -1.27 9.72
C ASN A 154 26.32 -2.62 9.05
N ASN A 155 27.20 -3.61 9.17
CA ASN A 155 27.02 -4.92 8.57
C ASN A 155 26.65 -6.01 9.59
N ASP A 156 26.36 -5.64 10.85
CA ASP A 156 25.89 -6.59 11.85
C ASP A 156 24.49 -7.10 11.47
N ALA A 157 24.30 -8.42 11.42
CA ALA A 157 23.03 -9.03 11.05
C ALA A 157 21.91 -8.74 12.08
N ASN A 158 22.27 -8.39 13.31
CA ASN A 158 21.35 -8.04 14.38
C ASN A 158 21.15 -6.53 14.53
N ASN A 159 21.79 -5.69 13.70
CA ASN A 159 21.69 -4.24 13.76
C ASN A 159 20.20 -3.79 13.84
N PRO A 160 19.79 -3.06 14.90
CA PRO A 160 18.40 -2.72 15.18
C PRO A 160 17.87 -1.56 14.34
N GLY A 161 18.68 -0.96 13.45
CA GLY A 161 18.33 0.23 12.66
C GLY A 161 19.23 1.45 12.93
N VAL A 162 20.48 1.23 13.34
CA VAL A 162 21.48 2.27 13.59
C VAL A 162 22.52 2.29 12.48
N THR A 163 22.77 3.47 11.91
CA THR A 163 23.86 3.70 10.98
C THR A 163 25.05 4.33 11.69
N ALA A 164 26.22 3.71 11.58
CA ALA A 164 27.50 4.22 12.04
C ALA A 164 28.25 4.97 10.93
N GLY A 165 29.02 5.99 11.30
CA GLY A 165 29.90 6.74 10.41
C GLY A 165 31.04 7.45 11.15
N LEU A 166 31.92 8.12 10.41
CA LEU A 166 33.01 8.92 10.96
C LEU A 166 32.80 10.41 10.67
N LEU A 167 33.05 11.25 11.68
CA LEU A 167 33.06 12.71 11.56
C LEU A 167 34.45 13.22 11.91
N TYR A 168 35.09 13.97 11.01
CA TYR A 168 36.36 14.64 11.30
C TYR A 168 36.09 16.05 11.85
N PHE A 169 36.45 16.29 13.11
CA PHE A 169 36.22 17.55 13.82
C PHE A 169 37.28 17.74 14.91
N ASN A 170 37.68 18.99 15.21
CA ASN A 170 38.71 19.31 16.22
C ASN A 170 40.00 18.44 16.11
N ASP A 171 40.50 18.28 14.88
CA ASP A 171 41.70 17.48 14.57
C ASP A 171 41.61 15.98 14.96
N ALA A 172 40.40 15.42 15.07
CA ALA A 172 40.16 14.00 15.36
C ALA A 172 38.97 13.41 14.56
N TYR A 173 38.98 12.10 14.36
CA TYR A 173 37.88 11.29 13.82
C TYR A 173 37.00 10.76 14.96
N HIS A 174 35.71 11.06 14.90
CA HIS A 174 34.70 10.70 15.88
C HIS A 174 33.75 9.65 15.30
N LEU A 175 33.48 8.58 16.05
CA LEU A 175 32.41 7.64 15.71
C LEU A 175 31.06 8.34 15.92
N VAL A 176 30.21 8.28 14.90
CA VAL A 176 28.84 8.81 14.93
C VAL A 176 27.89 7.63 14.80
N LEU A 177 26.89 7.59 15.67
CA LEU A 177 25.75 6.66 15.57
C LEU A 177 24.50 7.49 15.28
N SER A 178 23.76 7.11 14.25
CA SER A 178 22.50 7.76 13.85
C SER A 178 21.38 6.72 13.76
N GLY A 179 20.25 6.97 14.41
CA GLY A 179 19.04 6.17 14.25
C GLY A 179 18.41 6.43 12.88
N ASN A 180 17.88 5.37 12.26
CA ASN A 180 17.25 5.48 10.94
C ASN A 180 15.81 6.01 11.00
N ASP A 181 15.17 5.91 12.17
CA ASP A 181 13.78 6.31 12.40
C ASP A 181 13.74 7.46 13.41
N ALA A 182 12.70 8.28 13.28
CA ALA A 182 12.40 9.38 14.19
C ALA A 182 11.38 8.94 15.27
N GLY A 183 11.20 9.78 16.29
CA GLY A 183 10.22 9.52 17.35
C GLY A 183 10.85 9.10 18.66
N SER A 184 10.20 9.41 19.79
CA SER A 184 10.81 9.24 21.13
C SER A 184 11.08 7.80 21.53
N ASP A 185 10.52 6.82 20.83
CA ASP A 185 10.79 5.40 21.08
C ASP A 185 12.14 4.94 20.47
N TYR A 186 12.64 5.69 19.47
CA TYR A 186 13.82 5.34 18.68
C TYR A 186 15.09 5.94 19.26
N THR A 187 15.30 5.70 20.56
CA THR A 187 16.48 6.24 21.24
C THR A 187 17.70 5.34 21.12
N ILE A 188 18.89 5.91 20.90
CA ILE A 188 20.18 5.24 21.04
C ILE A 188 20.68 5.37 22.47
N SER A 189 21.02 4.25 23.08
CA SER A 189 21.78 4.23 24.33
C SER A 189 23.01 3.35 24.19
N VAL A 190 24.18 3.89 24.51
CA VAL A 190 25.45 3.16 24.46
C VAL A 190 25.75 2.54 25.82
N ASN A 191 26.07 1.26 25.85
CA ASN A 191 26.52 0.54 27.03
C ASN A 191 27.91 -0.06 26.78
N ALA A 192 28.88 0.22 27.65
CA ALA A 192 30.24 -0.31 27.48
C ALA A 192 30.57 -1.47 28.44
N SER A 193 29.54 -2.11 28.99
CA SER A 193 29.70 -3.21 29.94
C SER A 193 29.95 -4.54 29.22
N SER A 194 30.48 -5.52 29.95
CA SER A 194 30.61 -6.90 29.48
C SER A 194 30.22 -7.84 30.62
N THR A 195 29.37 -8.83 30.38
CA THR A 195 29.08 -9.85 31.40
C THR A 195 28.89 -11.22 30.76
N LYS A 196 29.67 -12.19 31.24
CA LYS A 196 29.50 -13.63 30.98
C LYS A 196 29.71 -14.35 32.30
N VAL A 197 28.73 -15.12 32.78
CA VAL A 197 28.89 -15.88 34.02
C VAL A 197 28.90 -17.39 33.74
N LEU A 198 30.06 -18.02 33.95
CA LEU A 198 30.24 -19.47 33.86
C LEU A 198 30.02 -20.06 35.26
N LYS A 199 29.09 -21.01 35.41
CA LYS A 199 28.66 -21.50 36.74
C LYS A 199 28.69 -23.01 36.91
N SER A 200 29.35 -23.75 36.02
CA SER A 200 29.72 -25.15 36.27
C SER A 200 31.21 -25.35 36.00
N ASP A 201 31.98 -25.58 37.05
CA ASP A 201 33.43 -25.81 36.94
C ASP A 201 33.77 -27.15 36.32
N SER A 202 32.89 -28.14 36.48
CA SER A 202 33.01 -29.45 35.85
C SER A 202 31.85 -29.70 34.87
N PRO A 203 32.12 -30.27 33.68
CA PRO A 203 31.08 -30.61 32.74
C PRO A 203 30.24 -31.78 33.25
N PHE A 204 28.96 -31.80 32.90
CA PHE A 204 28.14 -33.01 32.88
C PHE A 204 28.69 -33.99 31.85
N THR A 205 28.81 -35.26 32.24
CA THR A 205 29.40 -36.30 31.40
C THR A 205 28.47 -37.50 31.25
N GLN A 206 28.62 -38.18 30.12
CA GLN A 206 28.04 -39.49 29.87
C GLN A 206 29.17 -40.41 29.40
N GLY A 207 29.66 -41.25 30.29
CA GLY A 207 30.88 -42.03 30.09
C GLY A 207 32.13 -41.15 30.06
N SER A 208 32.83 -41.16 28.92
CA SER A 208 34.06 -40.36 28.73
C SER A 208 33.83 -39.04 27.98
N ASP A 209 32.59 -38.78 27.53
CA ASP A 209 32.24 -37.65 26.69
C ASP A 209 31.39 -36.63 27.47
N ASN A 210 31.43 -35.37 27.01
CA ASN A 210 30.57 -34.31 27.53
C ASN A 210 29.11 -34.59 27.13
N ALA A 211 28.20 -34.44 28.08
CA ALA A 211 26.77 -34.61 27.84
C ALA A 211 26.23 -33.56 26.85
N THR A 212 25.16 -33.92 26.14
CA THR A 212 24.46 -33.04 25.19
C THR A 212 23.08 -32.68 25.73
N LEU A 213 22.40 -31.69 25.15
CA LEU A 213 21.03 -31.32 25.54
C LEU A 213 20.07 -32.52 25.52
N SER A 214 20.26 -33.44 24.57
CA SER A 214 19.42 -34.64 24.43
C SER A 214 19.68 -35.72 25.48
N THR A 215 20.81 -35.64 26.22
CA THR A 215 21.19 -36.61 27.24
C THR A 215 20.20 -36.56 28.41
N LYS A 216 19.71 -37.73 28.82
CA LYS A 216 18.81 -37.85 29.97
C LYS A 216 19.57 -37.62 31.26
N ILE A 217 18.94 -36.94 32.22
CA ILE A 217 19.54 -36.70 33.55
C ILE A 217 19.91 -38.04 34.21
N THR A 218 19.08 -39.07 34.03
CA THR A 218 19.34 -40.42 34.57
C THR A 218 20.50 -41.17 33.91
N GLU A 219 21.03 -40.66 32.80
CA GLU A 219 22.16 -41.26 32.08
C GLU A 219 23.47 -40.52 32.31
N LEU A 220 23.46 -39.46 33.12
CA LEU A 220 24.66 -38.73 33.51
C LEU A 220 25.50 -39.58 34.46
N ASP A 221 26.82 -39.51 34.34
CA ASP A 221 27.73 -40.20 35.28
C ASP A 221 27.58 -39.65 36.71
N GLN A 222 27.08 -38.42 36.82
CA GLN A 222 26.74 -37.72 38.05
C GLN A 222 25.46 -38.26 38.72
N PHE A 223 24.69 -39.11 38.04
CA PHE A 223 23.43 -39.65 38.53
C PHE A 223 23.59 -41.10 39.02
N THR A 224 23.41 -41.32 40.32
CA THR A 224 23.49 -42.64 40.95
C THR A 224 22.12 -43.09 41.47
N VAL A 225 21.71 -44.29 41.09
CA VAL A 225 20.42 -44.86 41.48
C VAL A 225 20.58 -45.89 42.60
N ASN A 226 20.05 -45.60 43.80
CA ASN A 226 19.81 -46.61 44.82
C ASN A 226 18.28 -46.81 44.98
N ASN A 227 17.75 -47.90 44.42
CA ASN A 227 16.34 -48.34 44.43
C ASN A 227 15.34 -47.68 43.45
N GLY A 228 15.82 -46.96 42.42
CA GLY A 228 14.98 -46.45 41.34
C GLY A 228 14.19 -45.19 41.69
N LEU A 229 13.70 -44.48 40.66
CA LEU A 229 12.90 -43.26 40.81
C LEU A 229 11.52 -43.59 41.41
N GLN A 230 11.12 -42.85 42.44
CA GLN A 230 9.81 -42.94 43.11
C GLN A 230 8.77 -41.97 42.53
N GLY A 231 9.20 -41.03 41.68
CA GLY A 231 8.34 -40.11 40.94
C GLY A 231 8.07 -38.78 41.66
N ASP A 232 8.76 -38.53 42.77
CA ASP A 232 8.74 -37.28 43.54
C ASP A 232 10.13 -36.60 43.62
N GLU A 233 11.12 -37.09 42.87
CA GLU A 233 12.43 -36.47 42.73
C GLU A 233 12.36 -35.14 41.94
N GLN A 234 13.10 -34.13 42.38
CA GLN A 234 13.05 -32.78 41.79
C GLN A 234 14.40 -32.07 41.79
N ILE A 235 14.60 -31.13 40.86
CA ILE A 235 15.70 -30.16 40.87
C ILE A 235 15.11 -28.78 41.15
N GLN A 236 15.55 -28.17 42.24
CA GLN A 236 15.24 -26.79 42.56
C GLN A 236 16.28 -25.85 41.93
N ILE A 237 15.80 -24.80 41.28
CA ILE A 237 16.60 -23.71 40.75
C ILE A 237 16.40 -22.52 41.69
N THR A 238 17.51 -21.95 42.17
CA THR A 238 17.55 -20.71 42.97
C THR A 238 18.70 -19.84 42.50
N GLY A 239 18.78 -18.61 42.97
CA GLY A 239 19.86 -17.69 42.61
C GLY A 239 19.46 -16.25 42.79
N THR A 240 20.15 -15.37 42.09
CA THR A 240 19.84 -13.95 42.01
C THR A 240 19.88 -13.51 40.55
N ASP A 241 18.98 -12.62 40.16
CA ASP A 241 19.02 -11.96 38.87
C ASP A 241 20.16 -10.92 38.78
N HIS A 242 20.20 -10.19 37.67
CA HIS A 242 21.16 -9.10 37.44
C HIS A 242 21.27 -8.13 38.62
N ASP A 243 20.12 -7.72 39.18
CA ASP A 243 19.99 -6.70 40.22
C ASP A 243 20.18 -7.27 41.64
N GLY A 244 20.43 -8.58 41.76
CA GLY A 244 20.59 -9.26 43.05
C GLY A 244 19.26 -9.70 43.68
N VAL A 245 18.14 -9.64 42.95
CA VAL A 245 16.84 -10.10 43.44
C VAL A 245 16.82 -11.61 43.43
N ALA A 246 16.39 -12.21 44.54
CA ALA A 246 16.37 -13.65 44.70
C ALA A 246 15.33 -14.33 43.79
N ILE A 247 15.75 -15.38 43.10
CA ILE A 247 14.90 -16.21 42.23
C ILE A 247 14.33 -17.35 43.08
N ASP A 248 13.19 -17.06 43.72
CA ASP A 248 12.58 -17.94 44.72
C ASP A 248 11.22 -18.54 44.30
N SER A 249 10.75 -18.24 43.09
CA SER A 249 9.36 -18.50 42.66
C SER A 249 9.21 -19.49 41.50
N VAL A 250 10.29 -20.12 41.08
CA VAL A 250 10.30 -21.07 39.95
C VAL A 250 9.85 -22.45 40.42
N PRO A 251 8.84 -23.06 39.78
CA PRO A 251 8.44 -24.43 40.09
C PRO A 251 9.63 -25.40 39.96
N PRO A 252 9.83 -26.32 40.92
CA PRO A 252 10.91 -27.30 40.82
C PRO A 252 10.71 -28.24 39.62
N LEU A 253 11.79 -28.54 38.91
CA LEU A 253 11.79 -29.45 37.75
C LEU A 253 11.65 -30.90 38.23
N PRO A 254 10.58 -31.64 37.87
CA PRO A 254 10.45 -33.05 38.22
C PRO A 254 11.46 -33.92 37.47
N VAL A 255 12.14 -34.83 38.17
CA VAL A 255 13.10 -35.77 37.58
C VAL A 255 12.43 -37.13 37.39
N ASN A 256 12.25 -37.51 36.13
CA ASN A 256 11.74 -38.82 35.71
C ASN A 256 12.64 -39.47 34.65
N SER A 257 12.30 -40.68 34.22
CA SER A 257 13.05 -41.47 33.22
C SER A 257 13.15 -40.85 31.82
N ASN A 258 12.48 -39.73 31.58
CA ASN A 258 12.51 -38.97 30.32
C ASN A 258 12.98 -37.53 30.51
N THR A 259 13.40 -37.14 31.72
CA THR A 259 13.93 -35.80 31.97
C THR A 259 15.33 -35.69 31.39
N LYS A 260 15.59 -34.62 30.64
CA LYS A 260 16.84 -34.39 29.89
C LYS A 260 17.47 -33.07 30.29
N LEU A 261 18.74 -32.90 29.93
CA LEU A 261 19.45 -31.63 30.09
C LEU A 261 18.74 -30.48 29.33
N GLU A 262 18.09 -30.74 28.19
CA GLU A 262 17.30 -29.72 27.48
C GLU A 262 16.16 -29.14 28.33
N HIS A 263 15.50 -29.96 29.16
CA HIS A 263 14.44 -29.48 30.06
C HIS A 263 15.02 -28.64 31.19
N LEU A 264 16.16 -29.06 31.76
CA LEU A 264 16.84 -28.28 32.79
C LEU A 264 17.30 -26.91 32.27
N ILE A 265 17.87 -26.85 31.06
CA ILE A 265 18.24 -25.58 30.42
C ILE A 265 17.00 -24.73 30.14
N GLY A 266 15.88 -25.33 29.74
CA GLY A 266 14.60 -24.63 29.57
C GLY A 266 14.12 -23.96 30.86
N GLU A 267 14.01 -24.72 31.95
CA GLU A 267 13.57 -24.20 33.25
C GLU A 267 14.52 -23.15 33.82
N ILE A 268 15.84 -23.26 33.56
CA ILE A 268 16.78 -22.20 33.90
C ILE A 268 16.48 -20.95 33.08
N ASN A 269 16.24 -21.04 31.77
CA ASN A 269 15.90 -19.85 30.98
C ASN A 269 14.59 -19.20 31.45
N ASP A 270 13.59 -20.01 31.79
CA ASP A 270 12.31 -19.53 32.31
C ASP A 270 12.48 -18.87 33.70
N ALA A 271 13.36 -19.42 34.54
CA ALA A 271 13.69 -18.87 35.86
C ALA A 271 14.25 -17.44 35.82
N PHE A 272 14.95 -17.09 34.75
CA PHE A 272 15.62 -15.80 34.59
C PHE A 272 14.84 -14.86 33.63
N ASP A 273 13.64 -15.22 33.17
CA ASP A 273 12.65 -14.39 32.47
C ASP A 273 13.21 -13.30 31.50
N GLY A 274 14.18 -13.66 30.67
CA GLY A 274 14.80 -12.76 29.69
C GLY A 274 15.90 -11.84 30.19
N THR A 275 16.21 -11.82 31.50
CA THR A 275 17.37 -11.12 32.08
C THR A 275 18.69 -11.83 31.81
N ALA A 276 18.67 -13.16 31.68
CA ALA A 276 19.83 -13.98 31.41
C ALA A 276 19.47 -15.23 30.61
N LYS A 277 20.42 -15.72 29.80
CA LYS A 277 20.25 -16.86 28.90
C LYS A 277 21.20 -18.01 29.22
N ALA A 278 20.65 -19.19 29.48
CA ALA A 278 21.38 -20.43 29.69
C ALA A 278 21.53 -21.26 28.42
N VAL A 279 22.75 -21.71 28.15
CA VAL A 279 23.09 -22.66 27.08
C VAL A 279 24.02 -23.75 27.59
N LEU A 280 23.99 -24.94 26.96
CA LEU A 280 24.92 -26.03 27.25
C LEU A 280 26.09 -26.00 26.26
N GLU A 281 27.29 -25.65 26.75
CA GLU A 281 28.52 -25.63 25.95
C GLU A 281 29.52 -26.64 26.53
N ASN A 282 29.92 -27.64 25.73
CA ASN A 282 30.90 -28.66 26.15
C ASN A 282 30.53 -29.34 27.49
N GLY A 283 29.25 -29.69 27.68
CA GLY A 283 28.75 -30.31 28.92
C GLY A 283 28.62 -29.35 30.10
N LYS A 284 28.96 -28.06 29.95
CA LYS A 284 28.84 -27.04 30.99
C LYS A 284 27.63 -26.16 30.76
N ILE A 285 26.99 -25.72 31.84
CA ILE A 285 25.93 -24.71 31.77
C ILE A 285 26.60 -23.33 31.79
N VAL A 286 26.35 -22.56 30.73
CA VAL A 286 26.81 -21.17 30.58
C VAL A 286 25.59 -20.29 30.71
N LEU A 287 25.60 -19.37 31.69
CA LEU A 287 24.53 -18.41 31.91
C LEU A 287 25.04 -17.01 31.56
N THR A 288 24.57 -16.48 30.44
CA THR A 288 24.92 -15.13 29.99
C THR A 288 23.93 -14.16 30.59
N ASP A 289 24.43 -13.14 31.30
CA ASP A 289 23.60 -12.00 31.67
C ASP A 289 23.45 -11.11 30.44
N ASP A 290 22.21 -10.90 30.00
CA ASP A 290 21.91 -10.04 28.86
C ASP A 290 21.47 -8.64 29.36
N THR A 291 21.65 -8.35 30.66
CA THR A 291 21.33 -7.09 31.34
C THR A 291 22.61 -6.34 31.73
N TYR A 292 22.59 -5.01 31.61
CA TYR A 292 23.77 -4.17 31.74
C TYR A 292 24.16 -3.82 33.18
N GLY A 293 25.46 -3.78 33.50
CA GLY A 293 25.97 -3.23 34.76
C GLY A 293 26.77 -4.24 35.57
N THR A 294 27.08 -3.92 36.83
CA THR A 294 27.69 -4.90 37.75
C THR A 294 26.66 -5.96 38.07
N SER A 295 26.80 -7.10 37.41
CA SER A 295 25.88 -8.21 37.58
C SER A 295 26.08 -8.88 38.94
N GLN A 296 24.99 -9.00 39.70
CA GLN A 296 24.91 -9.88 40.88
C GLN A 296 24.32 -11.24 40.52
N LEU A 297 24.26 -11.58 39.22
CA LEU A 297 23.63 -12.79 38.72
C LEU A 297 24.28 -14.03 39.34
N SER A 298 23.51 -14.84 40.07
CA SER A 298 23.94 -16.12 40.64
C SER A 298 22.94 -17.24 40.26
N ILE A 299 23.41 -18.47 40.14
CA ILE A 299 22.52 -19.64 39.97
C ILE A 299 22.98 -20.74 40.91
N LEU A 300 22.03 -21.42 41.52
CA LEU A 300 22.23 -22.58 42.37
C LEU A 300 21.21 -23.64 41.98
N LEU A 301 21.70 -24.84 41.68
CA LEU A 301 20.89 -26.02 41.39
C LEU A 301 20.98 -26.97 42.57
N THR A 302 19.85 -27.37 43.13
CA THR A 302 19.79 -28.33 44.25
C THR A 302 18.93 -29.51 43.87
N TYR A 303 19.45 -30.73 44.03
CA TYR A 303 18.68 -31.95 43.80
C TYR A 303 17.99 -32.41 45.09
N ASP A 304 16.68 -32.63 45.02
CA ASP A 304 15.88 -33.27 46.06
C ASP A 304 15.56 -34.72 45.63
N PRO A 305 16.04 -35.73 46.36
CA PRO A 305 15.74 -37.13 46.07
C PRO A 305 14.32 -37.56 46.46
N GLY A 306 13.50 -36.66 47.01
CA GLY A 306 12.13 -36.93 47.40
C GLY A 306 12.04 -37.99 48.51
N SER A 307 11.09 -38.92 48.38
CA SER A 307 10.98 -40.09 49.28
C SER A 307 11.93 -41.24 48.90
N GLY A 308 12.69 -41.10 47.82
CA GLY A 308 13.67 -42.04 47.32
C GLY A 308 15.04 -41.96 48.02
N ASN A 309 16.01 -42.69 47.48
CA ASN A 309 17.42 -42.66 47.91
C ASN A 309 18.38 -42.57 46.71
N THR A 310 17.92 -41.92 45.63
CA THR A 310 18.74 -41.60 44.46
C THR A 310 19.63 -40.41 44.78
N ASP A 311 20.84 -40.38 44.24
CA ASP A 311 21.73 -39.24 44.38
C ASP A 311 22.06 -38.71 43.00
N LEU A 312 21.69 -37.47 42.71
CA LEU A 312 22.27 -36.71 41.61
C LEU A 312 23.30 -35.78 42.23
N THR A 313 24.56 -36.16 42.15
CA THR A 313 25.66 -35.26 42.48
C THR A 313 25.79 -34.29 41.33
N LEU A 314 25.00 -33.23 41.39
CA LEU A 314 25.31 -32.03 40.63
C LEU A 314 26.77 -31.68 40.93
N PRO A 315 27.58 -31.28 39.95
CA PRO A 315 29.00 -31.07 40.18
C PRO A 315 29.22 -30.12 41.37
N ASP A 316 29.73 -30.61 42.50
CA ASP A 316 29.75 -29.81 43.75
C ASP A 316 31.06 -29.87 44.55
N GLU A 317 31.33 -28.71 45.14
CA GLU A 317 32.18 -28.36 46.28
C GLU A 317 33.72 -28.43 46.19
N ALA A 318 34.35 -27.26 46.02
CA ALA A 318 35.09 -26.61 47.10
C ALA A 318 35.43 -25.14 46.76
N GLU A 319 34.80 -24.20 47.48
CA GLU A 319 35.24 -22.80 47.68
C GLU A 319 35.62 -21.99 46.43
N ASP A 320 34.67 -21.83 45.51
CA ASP A 320 34.39 -20.56 44.83
C ASP A 320 33.33 -20.85 43.76
N TRP A 321 32.07 -20.81 44.18
CA TRP A 321 31.04 -20.25 43.29
C TRP A 321 31.17 -18.73 43.33
N ASP A 322 32.40 -18.23 43.24
CA ASP A 322 32.71 -16.82 43.20
C ASP A 322 32.38 -16.36 41.81
N VAL A 323 31.46 -15.40 41.78
CA VAL A 323 31.47 -14.43 40.71
C VAL A 323 32.80 -13.71 40.85
N THR A 324 33.88 -14.27 40.28
CA THR A 324 34.96 -13.40 39.84
C THR A 324 34.31 -12.51 38.81
N ASP A 325 33.97 -11.29 39.27
CA ASP A 325 33.60 -10.10 38.51
C ASP A 325 33.71 -10.39 37.02
N GLY A 326 32.57 -10.69 36.37
CA GLY A 326 32.46 -11.41 35.09
C GLY A 326 33.71 -11.31 34.23
N GLY A 327 34.43 -12.43 34.08
CA GLY A 327 35.86 -12.41 33.75
C GLY A 327 36.26 -11.36 32.71
N THR A 328 37.11 -10.40 33.10
CA THR A 328 37.48 -9.20 32.31
C THR A 328 37.81 -9.53 30.85
N PRO A 329 36.89 -9.32 29.88
CA PRO A 329 37.31 -9.10 28.52
C PRO A 329 37.90 -7.67 28.42
N GLY A 330 38.71 -7.40 27.41
CA GLY A 330 39.30 -6.08 27.23
C GLY A 330 38.21 -4.99 27.25
N VAL A 331 38.43 -3.91 27.99
CA VAL A 331 37.52 -2.75 27.94
C VAL A 331 37.92 -1.90 26.74
N LEU A 332 36.95 -1.56 25.89
CA LEU A 332 37.13 -0.59 24.80
C LEU A 332 37.33 0.82 25.39
N SER A 333 38.60 1.19 25.57
CA SER A 333 38.97 2.47 26.18
C SER A 333 38.44 3.66 25.36
N GLY A 334 37.59 4.48 26.00
CA GLY A 334 37.01 5.70 25.44
C GLY A 334 35.68 5.52 24.69
N PHE A 335 35.02 4.36 24.76
CA PHE A 335 33.70 4.15 24.14
C PHE A 335 32.59 3.91 25.17
N ALA A 336 32.71 4.50 26.36
CA ALA A 336 31.65 4.45 27.37
C ALA A 336 30.47 5.35 27.01
N ALA A 337 29.29 5.09 27.60
CA ALA A 337 28.11 5.93 27.44
C ALA A 337 28.40 7.42 27.66
N SER A 338 29.20 7.73 28.68
CA SER A 338 29.63 9.10 29.04
C SER A 338 30.54 9.75 28.02
N ASP A 339 31.18 8.98 27.15
CA ASP A 339 32.08 9.49 26.12
C ASP A 339 31.31 9.95 24.88
N PHE A 340 30.01 9.70 24.79
CA PHE A 340 29.18 10.19 23.70
C PHE A 340 28.36 11.41 24.12
N ILE A 341 28.28 12.38 23.22
CA ILE A 341 27.39 13.53 23.34
C ILE A 341 26.18 13.29 22.44
N LEU A 342 25.00 13.44 23.03
CA LEU A 342 23.75 13.50 22.29
C LEU A 342 23.71 14.81 21.48
N SER A 343 23.93 14.69 20.17
CA SER A 343 23.93 15.83 19.24
C SER A 343 22.54 16.17 18.71
N GLN A 344 21.62 15.19 18.72
CA GLN A 344 20.22 15.36 18.36
C GLN A 344 19.39 14.28 19.06
N ALA A 345 18.39 14.68 19.84
CA ALA A 345 17.49 13.75 20.53
C ALA A 345 16.45 13.17 19.57
N ALA A 346 16.12 11.89 19.77
CA ALA A 346 14.90 11.33 19.20
C ALA A 346 13.68 11.98 19.87
N GLN A 347 12.73 12.46 19.06
CA GLN A 347 11.49 13.05 19.57
C GLN A 347 10.35 12.85 18.57
N ASP A 348 9.12 12.83 19.07
CA ASP A 348 7.91 12.79 18.25
C ASP A 348 7.62 14.14 17.60
N SER A 349 6.91 14.10 16.46
CA SER A 349 6.20 15.26 15.95
C SER A 349 5.04 15.61 16.89
N LYS A 350 4.69 16.90 16.93
CA LYS A 350 3.58 17.42 17.74
C LYS A 350 2.67 18.25 16.85
N ILE A 351 1.47 17.73 16.60
CA ILE A 351 0.51 18.39 15.71
C ILE A 351 -0.85 18.57 16.36
N LYS A 352 -1.63 19.51 15.81
CA LYS A 352 -3.07 19.65 16.02
C LYS A 352 -3.77 19.76 14.69
N VAL A 353 -5.00 19.27 14.63
CA VAL A 353 -5.90 19.43 13.49
C VAL A 353 -7.20 20.01 14.00
N ASP A 354 -7.65 21.13 13.44
CA ASP A 354 -8.89 21.82 13.80
C ASP A 354 -9.02 22.13 15.31
N GLY A 355 -7.88 22.41 15.95
CA GLY A 355 -7.82 22.64 17.39
C GLY A 355 -7.92 21.37 18.24
N TYR A 356 -7.99 20.18 17.65
CA TYR A 356 -7.92 18.90 18.34
C TYR A 356 -6.48 18.40 18.47
N PRO A 357 -6.12 17.80 19.62
CA PRO A 357 -6.99 17.54 20.77
C PRO A 357 -7.27 18.81 21.57
N LEU A 358 -8.52 18.97 22.04
CA LEU A 358 -8.88 20.06 22.92
C LEU A 358 -8.14 19.89 24.25
N GLY A 359 -7.42 20.92 24.68
CA GLY A 359 -6.79 20.92 26.01
C GLY A 359 -7.85 20.80 27.12
N PRO A 360 -7.48 20.31 28.32
CA PRO A 360 -8.41 20.28 29.45
C PRO A 360 -8.83 21.72 29.81
N GLY A 361 -10.09 22.05 29.56
CA GLY A 361 -10.64 23.38 29.86
C GLY A 361 -10.58 23.68 31.36
N VAL A 362 -9.83 24.71 31.75
CA VAL A 362 -9.88 25.31 33.08
C VAL A 362 -10.04 26.82 32.91
N ALA A 363 -10.76 27.44 33.84
CA ALA A 363 -10.94 28.88 33.94
C ALA A 363 -9.59 29.62 34.10
N GLU A 364 -9.38 30.73 33.37
CA GLU A 364 -8.24 31.64 33.61
C GLU A 364 -8.31 32.22 35.02
N VAL A 365 -7.15 32.42 35.68
CA VAL A 365 -7.06 33.09 36.98
C VAL A 365 -6.12 34.30 36.90
N GLN A 366 -6.67 35.50 37.10
CA GLN A 366 -5.88 36.71 37.31
C GLN A 366 -5.73 36.98 38.80
N LYS A 367 -4.57 37.47 39.23
CA LYS A 367 -4.26 37.77 40.63
C LYS A 367 -3.87 39.22 40.80
N LEU A 368 -4.52 39.90 41.73
CA LEU A 368 -4.13 41.22 42.20
C LEU A 368 -3.26 41.04 43.46
N SER A 369 -1.99 41.39 43.33
CA SER A 369 -1.02 41.43 44.43
C SER A 369 -0.69 42.88 44.79
N GLY A 370 -0.42 43.14 46.08
CA GLY A 370 0.02 44.47 46.50
C GLY A 370 0.36 44.58 47.99
N PRO A 371 0.82 45.76 48.43
CA PRO A 371 1.10 46.03 49.84
C PRO A 371 -0.20 46.06 50.66
N LYS A 372 -0.08 45.93 51.99
CA LYS A 372 -1.24 46.05 52.89
C LYS A 372 -1.87 47.46 52.80
N ALA A 373 -3.14 47.54 52.39
CA ALA A 373 -3.88 48.80 52.38
C ALA A 373 -4.25 49.27 53.81
N GLU A 374 -3.72 50.43 54.23
CA GLU A 374 -3.98 51.03 55.55
C GLU A 374 -5.20 51.98 55.56
N GLY A 375 -5.55 52.57 54.40
CA GLY A 375 -6.70 53.46 54.20
C GLY A 375 -7.08 53.62 52.72
N GLY A 376 -8.27 54.16 52.43
CA GLY A 376 -8.65 54.57 51.08
C GLY A 376 -9.73 53.74 50.38
N THR A 377 -9.97 54.07 49.11
CA THR A 377 -10.88 53.37 48.18
C THR A 377 -10.17 53.03 46.87
N PHE A 378 -10.69 52.07 46.11
CA PHE A 378 -10.18 51.68 44.79
C PHE A 378 -11.30 51.36 43.81
N THR A 379 -10.99 51.36 42.52
CA THR A 379 -11.88 50.87 41.44
C THR A 379 -11.14 49.83 40.59
N LEU A 380 -11.88 48.90 40.00
CA LEU A 380 -11.38 47.95 39.02
C LEU A 380 -11.93 48.30 37.64
N THR A 381 -11.14 48.11 36.59
CA THR A 381 -11.58 48.27 35.21
C THR A 381 -11.34 46.97 34.45
N TYR A 382 -12.39 46.45 33.80
CA TYR A 382 -12.35 45.27 32.94
C TYR A 382 -13.00 45.62 31.60
N ASP A 383 -12.31 45.32 30.51
CA ASP A 383 -12.75 45.56 29.12
C ASP A 383 -13.42 46.94 28.90
N GLY A 384 -12.75 47.99 29.41
CA GLY A 384 -13.16 49.39 29.21
C GLY A 384 -14.20 49.95 30.18
N GLU A 385 -14.85 49.10 31.00
CA GLU A 385 -15.85 49.51 32.00
C GLU A 385 -15.25 49.50 33.42
N THR A 386 -15.60 50.50 34.23
CA THR A 386 -15.03 50.69 35.58
C THR A 386 -16.07 50.49 36.67
N THR A 387 -15.72 49.71 37.71
CA THR A 387 -16.58 49.47 38.86
C THR A 387 -16.84 50.75 39.66
N VAL A 388 -17.88 50.74 40.49
CA VAL A 388 -18.03 51.75 41.54
C VAL A 388 -16.84 51.70 42.52
N ALA A 389 -16.55 52.82 43.18
CA ALA A 389 -15.47 52.90 44.17
C ALA A 389 -15.78 52.03 45.40
N MET A 390 -14.83 51.18 45.77
CA MET A 390 -14.93 50.22 46.87
C MET A 390 -13.98 50.59 48.01
N ASP A 391 -14.42 50.40 49.26
CA ASP A 391 -13.57 50.58 50.44
C ASP A 391 -12.45 49.53 50.45
N ARG A 392 -11.25 49.90 50.94
CA ARG A 392 -10.12 48.99 51.07
C ARG A 392 -10.41 47.67 51.84
N ARG A 393 -11.48 47.62 52.65
CA ARG A 393 -11.92 46.43 53.41
C ARG A 393 -12.96 45.58 52.68
N ALA A 394 -13.30 45.92 51.43
CA ALA A 394 -14.28 45.18 50.62
C ALA A 394 -14.02 43.67 50.69
N SER A 395 -15.08 42.88 50.89
CA SER A 395 -14.98 41.43 50.80
C SER A 395 -14.84 40.99 49.34
N THR A 396 -14.34 39.78 49.12
CA THR A 396 -14.36 39.14 47.78
C THR A 396 -15.77 39.15 47.18
N ASP A 397 -16.81 38.91 47.98
CA ASP A 397 -18.21 39.00 47.53
C ASP A 397 -18.61 40.42 47.09
N THR A 398 -18.08 41.46 47.77
CA THR A 398 -18.35 42.86 47.41
C THR A 398 -17.63 43.21 46.10
N ILE A 399 -16.40 42.72 45.92
CA ILE A 399 -15.61 42.90 44.71
C ILE A 399 -16.26 42.17 43.53
N GLN A 400 -16.72 40.92 43.76
CA GLN A 400 -17.44 40.14 42.76
C GLN A 400 -18.74 40.84 42.33
N ALA A 401 -19.56 41.28 43.29
CA ALA A 401 -20.80 41.99 42.98
C ALA A 401 -20.56 43.33 42.23
N ALA A 402 -19.41 43.97 42.44
CA ALA A 402 -19.06 45.19 41.72
C ALA A 402 -18.62 44.92 40.27
N LEU A 403 -17.96 43.78 40.01
CA LEU A 403 -17.59 43.33 38.66
C LEU A 403 -18.83 42.83 37.89
N GLU A 404 -19.70 42.03 38.53
CA GLU A 404 -20.96 41.55 37.94
C GLU A 404 -21.99 42.68 37.68
N ALA A 405 -21.74 43.88 38.19
CA ALA A 405 -22.57 45.05 37.92
C ALA A 405 -22.14 45.83 36.66
N LEU A 406 -20.99 45.48 36.06
CA LEU A 406 -20.55 46.04 34.79
C LEU A 406 -21.41 45.48 33.65
N SER A 407 -21.69 46.29 32.63
CA SER A 407 -22.54 45.86 31.51
C SER A 407 -21.88 44.83 30.59
N ASN A 408 -20.56 44.62 30.72
CA ASN A 408 -19.75 43.70 29.93
C ASN A 408 -19.37 42.41 30.70
N VAL A 409 -19.99 42.16 31.87
CA VAL A 409 -19.75 40.95 32.68
C VAL A 409 -21.10 40.33 33.03
N GLU A 410 -21.36 39.07 32.66
CA GLU A 410 -22.57 38.37 33.08
C GLU A 410 -22.43 37.81 34.51
N VAL A 411 -23.56 37.64 35.18
CA VAL A 411 -23.60 37.13 36.55
C VAL A 411 -23.04 35.71 36.59
N GLY A 412 -21.95 35.51 37.32
CA GLY A 412 -21.27 34.21 37.46
C GLY A 412 -20.07 34.00 36.53
N ASP A 413 -19.76 34.95 35.64
CA ASP A 413 -18.60 34.87 34.73
C ASP A 413 -17.28 35.00 35.46
N ILE A 414 -17.21 35.91 36.44
CA ILE A 414 -16.01 36.13 37.24
C ILE A 414 -16.29 35.71 38.67
N ARG A 415 -15.53 34.75 39.18
CA ARG A 415 -15.52 34.41 40.60
C ARG A 415 -14.34 35.09 41.28
N VAL A 416 -14.60 35.84 42.35
CA VAL A 416 -13.54 36.48 43.14
C VAL A 416 -13.27 35.69 44.43
N SER A 417 -12.01 35.38 44.69
CA SER A 417 -11.57 34.63 45.87
C SER A 417 -10.20 35.13 46.37
N GLY A 418 -9.57 34.42 47.31
CA GLY A 418 -8.31 34.84 47.92
C GLY A 418 -8.48 35.84 49.07
N GLY A 419 -7.47 36.68 49.27
CA GLY A 419 -7.38 37.63 50.38
C GLY A 419 -7.91 39.03 50.05
N LYS A 420 -8.13 39.82 51.10
CA LYS A 420 -8.50 41.24 50.97
C LYS A 420 -7.27 42.12 50.80
N LEU A 421 -7.45 43.27 50.16
CA LEU A 421 -6.39 44.27 49.99
C LEU A 421 -5.82 44.81 51.33
N ASP A 422 -6.54 44.68 52.45
CA ASP A 422 -6.04 45.09 53.78
C ASP A 422 -5.33 43.98 54.57
N ASN A 423 -5.15 42.80 53.98
CA ASN A 423 -4.30 41.73 54.49
C ASN A 423 -2.92 41.78 53.81
N ALA A 424 -1.86 41.62 54.60
CA ALA A 424 -0.49 41.64 54.06
C ALA A 424 -0.14 40.28 53.42
N GLY A 425 0.24 40.28 52.15
CA GLY A 425 0.77 39.10 51.46
C GLY A 425 -0.27 38.06 51.05
N GLU A 426 -1.55 38.45 50.95
CA GLU A 426 -2.60 37.61 50.34
C GLU A 426 -3.06 38.25 49.03
N ASP A 427 -3.15 37.45 47.97
CA ASP A 427 -3.61 37.91 46.65
C ASP A 427 -5.13 37.81 46.55
N THR A 428 -5.75 38.77 45.86
CA THR A 428 -7.15 38.63 45.41
C THR A 428 -7.15 37.94 44.05
N GLU A 429 -7.84 36.81 43.93
CA GLU A 429 -7.89 35.98 42.73
C GLU A 429 -9.22 36.16 41.98
N PHE A 430 -9.17 36.32 40.66
CA PHE A 430 -10.30 36.48 39.75
C PHE A 430 -10.31 35.30 38.78
N THR A 431 -11.32 34.44 38.85
CA THR A 431 -11.44 33.21 38.04
C THR A 431 -12.55 33.34 37.00
N PHE A 432 -12.22 33.24 35.71
CA PHE A 432 -13.14 33.42 34.58
C PHE A 432 -13.78 32.10 34.14
N ARG A 433 -15.09 31.94 34.32
CA ARG A 433 -15.77 30.63 34.26
C ARG A 433 -16.44 30.29 32.93
N HIS A 434 -16.81 31.27 32.12
CA HIS A 434 -17.53 31.04 30.85
C HIS A 434 -16.72 31.40 29.61
N ASP A 435 -15.74 32.29 29.72
CA ASP A 435 -14.78 32.57 28.66
C ASP A 435 -13.61 31.59 28.77
N ALA A 436 -13.56 30.61 27.87
CA ALA A 436 -12.43 29.70 27.76
C ALA A 436 -11.31 30.38 26.95
N GLY A 437 -10.11 30.52 27.53
CA GLY A 437 -8.95 31.12 26.88
C GLY A 437 -8.37 32.31 27.66
N ASP A 438 -7.52 33.08 27.00
CA ASP A 438 -6.90 34.31 27.52
C ASP A 438 -7.88 35.49 27.43
N VAL A 439 -8.19 36.14 28.56
CA VAL A 439 -9.11 37.27 28.68
C VAL A 439 -8.37 38.56 29.04
N SER A 440 -8.98 39.71 28.76
CA SER A 440 -8.35 41.01 29.01
C SER A 440 -7.97 41.20 30.49
N MET A 441 -6.78 41.72 30.75
CA MET A 441 -6.33 41.93 32.13
C MET A 441 -7.18 42.97 32.86
N ILE A 442 -7.66 42.63 34.06
CA ILE A 442 -8.26 43.60 34.98
C ILE A 442 -7.19 44.60 35.41
N SER A 443 -7.54 45.88 35.48
CA SER A 443 -6.67 46.92 36.03
C SER A 443 -7.28 47.55 37.28
N ILE A 444 -6.42 48.08 38.16
CA ILE A 444 -6.81 48.75 39.40
C ILE A 444 -6.42 50.23 39.36
N ASP A 445 -7.34 51.12 39.72
CA ASP A 445 -7.01 52.48 40.14
C ASP A 445 -6.87 52.51 41.67
N ALA A 446 -5.61 52.57 42.11
CA ALA A 446 -5.21 52.63 43.52
C ALA A 446 -4.82 54.04 43.97
N SER A 447 -5.11 55.09 43.20
CA SER A 447 -4.68 56.47 43.48
C SER A 447 -5.18 57.03 44.82
N LEU A 448 -6.27 56.47 45.34
CA LEU A 448 -6.87 56.83 46.63
C LEU A 448 -6.57 55.83 47.76
N LEU A 449 -5.77 54.77 47.51
CA LEU A 449 -5.30 53.83 48.52
C LEU A 449 -4.05 54.35 49.25
N ASN A 450 -3.83 53.89 50.48
CA ASN A 450 -2.57 54.09 51.21
C ASN A 450 -1.93 52.73 51.53
N PRO A 451 -0.76 52.40 50.94
CA PRO A 451 0.00 53.18 49.97
C PRO A 451 -0.64 53.22 48.55
N THR A 452 -0.34 54.27 47.78
CA THR A 452 -0.90 54.51 46.43
C THR A 452 -0.20 53.71 45.32
N THR A 453 0.92 53.03 45.60
CA THR A 453 1.74 52.32 44.62
C THR A 453 2.10 50.92 45.11
N GLY A 454 2.48 50.03 44.18
CA GLY A 454 2.88 48.65 44.48
C GLY A 454 1.78 47.60 44.26
N TRP A 455 0.64 47.99 43.68
CA TRP A 455 -0.42 47.10 43.25
C TRP A 455 -0.15 46.62 41.83
N THR A 456 -0.12 45.31 41.62
CA THR A 456 0.19 44.69 40.33
C THR A 456 -0.76 43.54 40.09
N PHE A 457 -1.30 43.47 38.88
CA PHE A 457 -1.91 42.25 38.40
C PHE A 457 -0.84 41.33 37.82
N SER A 458 -0.99 40.04 38.08
CA SER A 458 -0.31 38.96 37.38
C SER A 458 -1.36 37.97 36.90
N GLU A 459 -1.18 37.44 35.71
CA GLU A 459 -2.01 36.36 35.19
C GLU A 459 -1.35 35.00 35.47
N ASP A 460 -2.17 34.02 35.82
CA ASP A 460 -1.89 32.60 35.60
C ASP A 460 -2.75 32.22 34.39
N PRO A 461 -2.23 32.31 33.14
CA PRO A 461 -2.98 32.06 31.93
C PRO A 461 -3.25 30.55 31.88
N LYS A 462 -4.24 30.09 32.63
CA LYS A 462 -4.71 28.72 32.60
C LYS A 462 -5.65 28.57 31.42
N GLY A 463 -5.01 28.51 30.27
CA GLY A 463 -5.54 28.23 28.96
C GLY A 463 -4.39 27.99 27.99
N ASP A 464 -3.29 27.41 28.47
CA ASP A 464 -2.18 27.09 27.59
C ASP A 464 -2.60 25.92 26.68
N ASN A 465 -2.93 26.27 25.44
CA ASN A 465 -2.96 25.36 24.31
C ASN A 465 -1.59 24.62 24.12
N THR A 466 -0.56 25.01 24.89
CA THR A 466 0.82 24.52 25.04
C THR A 466 1.03 23.00 24.99
N ASN A 467 0.09 22.23 25.53
CA ASN A 467 0.44 20.88 26.01
C ASN A 467 -0.49 19.75 25.59
N CYS A 468 -1.48 20.01 24.73
CA CYS A 468 -2.29 18.97 24.11
C CYS A 468 -1.98 18.89 22.63
N PHE A 469 -1.03 18.03 22.26
CA PHE A 469 -0.65 17.76 20.87
C PHE A 469 -0.78 16.26 20.59
N ILE A 470 -1.26 15.92 19.41
CA ILE A 470 -1.12 14.56 18.88
C ILE A 470 0.37 14.32 18.63
N ARG A 471 0.88 13.21 19.16
CA ARG A 471 2.28 12.79 19.00
C ARG A 471 2.39 11.66 18.00
N ARG A 472 3.34 11.76 17.08
CA ARG A 472 3.69 10.68 16.15
C ARG A 472 5.20 10.55 16.06
N SER A 473 5.67 9.32 15.93
CA SER A 473 7.09 9.05 15.73
C SER A 473 7.60 9.53 14.36
N SER A 474 6.70 9.85 13.42
CA SER A 474 7.03 10.24 12.05
C SER A 474 6.58 11.66 11.70
N ASN A 475 7.23 12.24 10.67
CA ASN A 475 6.78 13.43 9.96
C ASN A 475 5.85 13.09 8.78
N THR A 476 5.56 11.81 8.57
CA THR A 476 4.47 11.34 7.70
C THR A 476 3.39 10.76 8.61
N VAL A 477 2.20 11.36 8.61
CA VAL A 477 1.10 11.08 9.55
C VAL A 477 -0.18 10.78 8.78
N ASP A 478 -0.66 9.55 8.84
CA ASP A 478 -1.76 9.01 8.02
C ASP A 478 -3.02 8.62 8.82
N ASP A 479 -3.01 8.85 10.13
CA ASP A 479 -4.02 8.35 11.06
C ASP A 479 -4.75 9.45 11.85
N VAL A 480 -4.58 10.71 11.43
CA VAL A 480 -5.18 11.87 12.11
C VAL A 480 -6.39 12.42 11.37
N ILE A 481 -6.34 12.48 10.04
CA ILE A 481 -7.48 12.83 9.19
C ILE A 481 -7.79 11.60 8.34
N TYR A 482 -9.03 11.11 8.41
CA TYR A 482 -9.42 9.87 7.73
C TYR A 482 -9.25 10.00 6.20
N GLY A 483 -8.49 9.08 5.61
CA GLY A 483 -8.18 9.08 4.18
C GLY A 483 -7.16 10.14 3.75
N VAL A 484 -6.41 10.74 4.69
CA VAL A 484 -5.43 11.80 4.37
C VAL A 484 -4.10 11.51 5.06
N THR A 485 -3.03 11.55 4.28
CA THR A 485 -1.66 11.47 4.75
C THR A 485 -1.03 12.86 4.76
N LEU A 486 -0.57 13.31 5.92
CA LEU A 486 0.13 14.56 6.12
C LEU A 486 1.64 14.36 6.04
N HIS A 487 2.35 15.27 5.39
CA HIS A 487 3.80 15.33 5.33
C HIS A 487 4.28 16.66 5.91
N LEU A 488 4.88 16.59 7.09
CA LEU A 488 5.32 17.74 7.87
C LEU A 488 6.75 18.13 7.46
N HIS A 489 6.95 19.39 7.06
CA HIS A 489 8.23 19.88 6.56
C HIS A 489 8.89 20.90 7.49
N ASP A 490 8.09 21.72 8.19
CA ASP A 490 8.57 22.69 9.19
C ASP A 490 7.49 23.01 10.24
N THR A 491 7.85 23.74 11.29
CA THR A 491 6.93 24.19 12.35
C THR A 491 6.14 25.42 11.91
N THR A 492 4.86 25.47 12.25
CA THR A 492 3.95 26.57 11.92
C THR A 492 3.76 27.50 13.12
N ASP A 493 3.27 28.72 12.85
CA ASP A 493 2.75 29.59 13.91
C ASP A 493 1.45 29.01 14.51
N ALA A 494 0.94 29.65 15.58
CA ALA A 494 -0.29 29.23 16.26
C ALA A 494 -1.54 29.22 15.35
N GLY A 495 -1.51 29.94 14.22
CA GLY A 495 -2.58 29.95 13.22
C GLY A 495 -2.65 28.69 12.36
N GLY A 496 -1.57 27.90 12.29
CA GLY A 496 -1.47 26.70 11.45
C GLY A 496 -1.54 26.97 9.95
N GLU A 497 -1.52 25.88 9.18
CA GLU A 497 -1.72 25.88 7.74
C GLU A 497 -3.09 25.26 7.39
N GLU A 498 -3.79 25.84 6.42
CA GLU A 498 -5.06 25.33 5.93
C GLU A 498 -4.82 24.29 4.82
N LEU A 499 -5.33 23.09 5.04
CA LEU A 499 -5.52 22.08 4.02
C LEU A 499 -6.95 22.18 3.48
N THR A 500 -7.10 22.30 2.17
CA THR A 500 -8.38 22.28 1.47
C THR A 500 -8.52 20.99 0.69
N LEU A 501 -9.54 20.19 1.00
CA LEU A 501 -9.88 18.94 0.32
C LEU A 501 -11.10 19.14 -0.57
N THR A 502 -10.95 18.80 -1.84
CA THR A 502 -12.00 18.90 -2.86
C THR A 502 -12.03 17.65 -3.71
N ARG A 503 -13.17 17.32 -4.32
CA ARG A 503 -13.22 16.27 -5.34
C ARG A 503 -12.34 16.65 -6.54
N ASP A 504 -11.52 15.72 -6.99
CA ASP A 504 -10.72 15.88 -8.21
C ASP A 504 -11.57 15.54 -9.45
N ILE A 505 -12.45 16.49 -9.81
CA ILE A 505 -13.31 16.39 -10.99
C ILE A 505 -12.48 16.41 -12.28
N GLN A 506 -11.33 17.09 -12.27
CA GLN A 506 -10.50 17.26 -13.46
C GLN A 506 -9.87 15.95 -13.89
N SER A 507 -9.34 15.15 -12.95
CA SER A 507 -8.80 13.81 -13.26
C SER A 507 -9.85 12.89 -13.89
N VAL A 508 -11.10 12.95 -13.43
CA VAL A 508 -12.21 12.20 -14.05
C VAL A 508 -12.47 12.69 -15.47
N LYS A 509 -12.55 14.00 -15.70
CA LYS A 509 -12.73 14.59 -17.04
C LYS A 509 -11.62 14.19 -18.01
N ASP A 510 -10.36 14.22 -17.57
CA ASP A 510 -9.22 13.85 -18.41
C ASP A 510 -9.27 12.37 -18.85
N LYS A 511 -9.73 11.48 -17.95
CA LYS A 511 -9.99 10.07 -18.28
C LYS A 511 -11.16 9.93 -19.26
N LEU A 512 -12.25 10.69 -19.09
CA LEU A 512 -13.39 10.67 -20.02
C LEU A 512 -13.01 11.21 -21.41
N ASP A 513 -12.18 12.25 -21.49
CA ASP A 513 -11.66 12.77 -22.76
C ASP A 513 -10.79 11.71 -23.47
N SER A 514 -9.96 10.99 -22.70
CA SER A 514 -9.16 9.87 -23.21
C SER A 514 -10.05 8.75 -23.78
N LEU A 515 -11.16 8.42 -23.10
CA LEU A 515 -12.18 7.51 -23.60
C LEU A 515 -12.79 8.01 -24.91
N VAL A 516 -13.23 9.27 -24.98
CA VAL A 516 -13.84 9.86 -26.18
C VAL A 516 -12.87 9.78 -27.36
N ILE A 517 -11.58 10.09 -27.14
CA ILE A 517 -10.54 10.00 -28.17
C ILE A 517 -10.35 8.55 -28.65
N ALA A 518 -10.22 7.60 -27.72
CA ALA A 518 -10.00 6.20 -28.07
C ALA A 518 -11.20 5.60 -28.83
N TYR A 519 -12.43 5.91 -28.38
CA TYR A 519 -13.67 5.50 -29.03
C TYR A 519 -13.77 6.05 -30.45
N ASN A 520 -13.58 7.37 -30.61
CA ASN A 520 -13.65 8.04 -31.90
C ASN A 520 -12.55 7.56 -32.85
N SER A 521 -11.36 7.21 -32.34
CA SER A 521 -10.28 6.60 -33.13
C SER A 521 -10.70 5.26 -33.75
N ALA A 522 -11.41 4.41 -32.99
CA ALA A 522 -11.94 3.14 -33.48
C ALA A 522 -13.09 3.34 -34.47
N VAL A 523 -14.08 4.20 -34.13
CA VAL A 523 -15.24 4.48 -34.99
C VAL A 523 -14.82 5.08 -36.33
N ASN A 524 -13.93 6.08 -36.32
CA ASN A 524 -13.45 6.72 -37.54
C ASN A 524 -12.67 5.75 -38.42
N PHE A 525 -11.85 4.89 -37.83
CA PHE A 525 -11.14 3.86 -38.57
C PHE A 525 -12.09 2.84 -39.21
N ILE A 526 -13.07 2.35 -38.45
CA ILE A 526 -14.12 1.47 -38.96
C ILE A 526 -14.87 2.15 -40.12
N LYS A 527 -15.22 3.43 -39.98
CA LYS A 527 -15.89 4.22 -41.04
C LYS A 527 -15.03 4.31 -42.30
N GLU A 528 -13.75 4.63 -42.15
CA GLU A 528 -12.79 4.72 -43.26
C GLU A 528 -12.66 3.39 -44.00
N LYS A 529 -12.49 2.28 -43.28
CA LYS A 529 -12.24 0.96 -43.89
C LYS A 529 -13.49 0.27 -44.42
N THR A 530 -14.69 0.69 -44.02
CA THR A 530 -15.96 0.13 -44.50
C THR A 530 -16.70 1.02 -45.50
N GLY A 531 -16.34 2.31 -45.57
CA GLY A 531 -16.99 3.31 -46.41
C GLY A 531 -16.56 3.26 -47.88
N TYR A 532 -17.29 3.99 -48.73
CA TYR A 532 -16.92 4.23 -50.12
C TYR A 532 -16.19 5.57 -50.24
N ASN A 533 -15.01 5.58 -50.83
CA ASN A 533 -14.28 6.82 -51.11
C ASN A 533 -14.71 7.36 -52.48
N GLU A 534 -15.52 8.42 -52.47
CA GLU A 534 -16.04 9.04 -53.70
C GLU A 534 -14.95 9.67 -54.59
N VAL A 535 -13.83 10.12 -54.00
CA VAL A 535 -12.72 10.76 -54.72
C VAL A 535 -11.94 9.73 -55.53
N ASN A 536 -11.59 8.61 -54.89
CA ASN A 536 -10.81 7.55 -55.51
C ASN A 536 -11.71 6.51 -56.22
N GLN A 537 -13.02 6.61 -56.06
CA GLN A 537 -14.03 5.66 -56.54
C GLN A 537 -13.80 4.23 -56.05
N THR A 538 -13.17 4.06 -54.89
CA THR A 538 -12.82 2.77 -54.30
C THR A 538 -13.63 2.48 -53.04
N ALA A 539 -14.04 1.22 -52.88
CA ALA A 539 -14.57 0.73 -51.61
C ALA A 539 -13.43 0.51 -50.61
N GLY A 540 -13.70 0.76 -49.33
CA GLY A 540 -12.79 0.35 -48.26
C GLY A 540 -12.64 -1.18 -48.19
N VAL A 541 -11.48 -1.64 -47.74
CA VAL A 541 -11.11 -3.07 -47.75
C VAL A 541 -12.01 -3.95 -46.85
N LEU A 542 -12.66 -3.36 -45.85
CA LEU A 542 -13.59 -4.01 -44.93
C LEU A 542 -15.06 -3.75 -45.30
N MET A 543 -15.35 -3.21 -46.49
CA MET A 543 -16.73 -3.00 -46.92
C MET A 543 -17.50 -4.33 -46.95
N GLY A 544 -18.68 -4.35 -46.31
CA GLY A 544 -19.52 -5.54 -46.19
C GLY A 544 -19.04 -6.58 -45.18
N ASP A 545 -17.98 -6.29 -44.41
CA ASP A 545 -17.51 -7.18 -43.36
C ASP A 545 -18.51 -7.25 -42.19
N TYR A 546 -19.00 -8.46 -41.92
CA TYR A 546 -20.02 -8.70 -40.89
C TYR A 546 -19.47 -8.50 -39.47
N VAL A 547 -18.22 -8.87 -39.22
CA VAL A 547 -17.59 -8.73 -37.90
C VAL A 547 -17.48 -7.26 -37.55
N VAL A 548 -16.98 -6.44 -38.47
CA VAL A 548 -16.83 -4.99 -38.26
C VAL A 548 -18.19 -4.29 -38.09
N SER A 549 -19.23 -4.74 -38.81
CA SER A 549 -20.59 -4.22 -38.63
C SER A 549 -21.16 -4.56 -37.26
N THR A 550 -20.88 -5.76 -36.75
CA THR A 550 -21.32 -6.21 -35.42
C THR A 550 -20.61 -5.42 -34.32
N ILE A 551 -19.30 -5.20 -34.47
CA ILE A 551 -18.48 -4.38 -33.55
C ILE A 551 -19.09 -2.98 -33.41
N ARG A 552 -19.44 -2.32 -34.53
CA ARG A 552 -20.02 -0.97 -34.52
C ARG A 552 -21.34 -0.90 -33.75
N TYR A 553 -22.19 -1.92 -33.86
CA TYR A 553 -23.47 -1.96 -33.14
C TYR A 553 -23.23 -2.14 -31.63
N LYS A 554 -22.40 -3.11 -31.26
CA LYS A 554 -22.14 -3.50 -29.87
C LYS A 554 -21.46 -2.41 -29.03
N PHE A 555 -20.73 -1.48 -29.65
CA PHE A 555 -20.16 -0.32 -28.93
C PHE A 555 -21.13 0.83 -28.70
N ARG A 556 -22.19 0.94 -29.53
CA ARG A 556 -23.18 2.00 -29.38
C ARG A 556 -24.21 1.65 -28.31
N GLU A 557 -24.51 0.36 -28.15
CA GLU A 557 -25.52 -0.17 -27.23
C GLU A 557 -25.34 0.37 -25.79
N PRO A 558 -24.18 0.28 -25.12
CA PRO A 558 -24.02 0.79 -23.74
C PRO A 558 -24.12 2.31 -23.60
N LEU A 559 -23.98 3.06 -24.70
CA LEU A 559 -24.01 4.52 -24.69
C LEU A 559 -25.42 5.10 -24.85
N ILE A 560 -26.38 4.31 -25.34
CA ILE A 560 -27.74 4.76 -25.64
C ILE A 560 -28.81 4.04 -24.81
N GLU A 561 -28.48 2.89 -24.23
CA GLU A 561 -29.39 2.12 -23.39
C GLU A 561 -29.28 2.54 -21.92
N GLN A 562 -30.28 2.14 -21.13
CA GLN A 562 -30.25 2.29 -19.68
C GLN A 562 -29.12 1.44 -19.08
N THR A 563 -28.33 2.07 -18.22
CA THR A 563 -27.21 1.43 -17.54
C THR A 563 -27.73 0.29 -16.64
N ALA A 564 -27.07 -0.87 -16.70
CA ALA A 564 -27.59 -2.09 -16.07
C ALA A 564 -27.61 -1.99 -14.54
N GLY A 565 -28.73 -2.35 -13.92
CA GLY A 565 -28.94 -2.28 -12.46
C GLY A 565 -29.37 -0.91 -11.93
N PHE A 566 -29.47 0.10 -12.80
CA PHE A 566 -30.02 1.42 -12.47
C PHE A 566 -31.53 1.42 -12.69
N ILE A 567 -32.29 2.06 -11.81
CA ILE A 567 -33.76 2.02 -11.77
C ILE A 567 -34.30 3.45 -11.69
N GLN A 568 -35.32 3.71 -12.51
CA GLN A 568 -36.07 4.96 -12.48
C GLN A 568 -36.66 5.23 -11.09
N ASP A 569 -36.71 6.50 -10.70
CA ASP A 569 -37.21 6.99 -9.41
C ASP A 569 -36.37 6.59 -8.18
N ILE A 570 -35.29 5.82 -8.36
CA ILE A 570 -34.32 5.52 -7.29
C ILE A 570 -32.96 6.16 -7.59
N ASP A 571 -32.46 6.03 -8.82
CA ASP A 571 -31.20 6.66 -9.22
C ASP A 571 -31.45 7.98 -9.96
N ALA A 572 -30.64 9.00 -9.67
CA ALA A 572 -30.71 10.29 -10.35
C ALA A 572 -30.36 10.17 -11.85
N PHE A 573 -29.40 9.31 -12.17
CA PHE A 573 -28.89 9.11 -13.53
C PHE A 573 -29.04 7.66 -13.96
N LEU A 574 -29.57 7.45 -15.17
CA LEU A 574 -29.87 6.13 -15.71
C LEU A 574 -29.10 5.81 -16.99
N THR A 575 -28.57 6.83 -17.67
CA THR A 575 -27.92 6.69 -18.98
C THR A 575 -26.72 7.63 -19.09
N PRO A 576 -25.73 7.31 -19.95
CA PRO A 576 -24.62 8.23 -20.24
C PRO A 576 -25.08 9.57 -20.82
N LEU A 577 -26.24 9.60 -21.50
CA LEU A 577 -26.82 10.83 -22.04
C LEU A 577 -27.18 11.84 -20.94
N HIS A 578 -27.62 11.37 -19.77
CA HIS A 578 -27.88 12.26 -18.63
C HIS A 578 -26.60 12.93 -18.13
N LEU A 579 -25.43 12.29 -18.33
CA LEU A 579 -24.11 12.82 -17.97
C LEU A 579 -23.52 13.75 -19.03
N GLY A 580 -24.24 14.02 -20.13
CA GLY A 580 -23.76 14.87 -21.22
C GLY A 580 -23.04 14.14 -22.35
N PHE A 581 -22.99 12.80 -22.36
CA PHE A 581 -22.50 12.07 -23.54
C PHE A 581 -23.52 12.13 -24.68
N ASP A 582 -23.07 12.44 -25.89
CA ASP A 582 -23.90 12.44 -27.08
C ASP A 582 -23.24 11.69 -28.24
N LEU A 583 -24.06 11.01 -29.03
CA LEU A 583 -23.64 10.26 -30.20
C LEU A 583 -24.27 10.86 -31.45
N ASP A 584 -23.44 11.28 -32.39
CA ASP A 584 -23.94 11.79 -33.66
C ASP A 584 -24.46 10.67 -34.58
N LYS A 585 -25.05 11.07 -35.71
CA LYS A 585 -25.57 10.15 -36.74
C LYS A 585 -24.51 9.17 -37.27
N ASP A 586 -23.24 9.58 -37.28
CA ASP A 586 -22.12 8.80 -37.78
C ASP A 586 -21.51 7.90 -36.69
N GLY A 587 -21.94 8.07 -35.44
CA GLY A 587 -21.49 7.31 -34.27
C GLY A 587 -20.27 7.90 -33.59
N VAL A 588 -19.96 9.17 -33.83
CA VAL A 588 -18.91 9.90 -33.13
C VAL A 588 -19.44 10.33 -31.76
N LEU A 589 -18.68 10.03 -30.71
CA LEU A 589 -19.00 10.37 -29.32
C LEU A 589 -18.47 11.76 -28.99
N SER A 590 -19.25 12.50 -28.22
CA SER A 590 -18.85 13.79 -27.62
C SER A 590 -19.34 13.89 -26.18
N LEU A 591 -18.69 14.73 -25.38
CA LEU A 591 -19.07 15.02 -24.00
C LEU A 591 -19.34 16.52 -23.87
N ASP A 592 -20.53 16.88 -23.39
CA ASP A 592 -20.86 18.25 -22.98
C ASP A 592 -20.37 18.48 -21.55
N ALA A 593 -19.22 19.17 -21.42
CA ALA A 593 -18.59 19.42 -20.13
C ALA A 593 -19.49 20.19 -19.15
N ASN A 594 -20.36 21.07 -19.63
CA ASN A 594 -21.25 21.83 -18.75
C ASN A 594 -22.34 20.93 -18.17
N LYS A 595 -22.95 20.06 -18.98
CA LYS A 595 -23.92 19.07 -18.50
C LYS A 595 -23.29 18.07 -17.53
N PHE A 596 -22.04 17.69 -17.80
CA PHE A 596 -21.29 16.84 -16.90
C PHE A 596 -21.06 17.53 -15.54
N ASP A 597 -20.68 18.80 -15.55
CA ASP A 597 -20.51 19.59 -14.32
C ASP A 597 -21.82 19.76 -13.55
N GLU A 598 -22.94 19.98 -14.25
CA GLU A 598 -24.27 20.03 -13.66
C GLU A 598 -24.64 18.68 -12.99
N ALA A 599 -24.39 17.56 -13.68
CA ALA A 599 -24.68 16.22 -13.15
C ALA A 599 -23.81 15.88 -11.92
N ILE A 600 -22.52 16.23 -11.95
CA ILE A 600 -21.59 16.05 -10.84
C ILE A 600 -22.02 16.86 -9.61
N ALA A 601 -22.49 18.09 -9.82
CA ALA A 601 -22.99 18.95 -8.74
C ALA A 601 -24.31 18.42 -8.13
N GLU A 602 -25.15 17.74 -8.93
CA GLU A 602 -26.40 17.14 -8.46
C GLU A 602 -26.18 15.85 -7.66
N ASP A 603 -25.45 14.87 -8.20
CA ASP A 603 -25.14 13.61 -7.51
C ASP A 603 -23.83 12.99 -8.01
N TYR A 604 -22.71 13.39 -7.41
CA TYR A 604 -21.38 12.89 -7.74
C TYR A 604 -21.27 11.36 -7.72
N MET A 605 -21.79 10.70 -6.68
CA MET A 605 -21.69 9.24 -6.57
C MET A 605 -22.57 8.55 -7.61
N GLY A 606 -23.73 9.11 -7.91
CA GLY A 606 -24.57 8.67 -9.02
C GLY A 606 -23.88 8.75 -10.37
N VAL A 607 -23.16 9.85 -10.65
CA VAL A 607 -22.35 10.00 -11.87
C VAL A 607 -21.26 8.94 -11.94
N LEU A 608 -20.46 8.76 -10.88
CA LEU A 608 -19.40 7.75 -10.85
C LEU A 608 -19.94 6.34 -11.04
N ALA A 609 -21.09 6.02 -10.44
CA ALA A 609 -21.73 4.72 -10.60
C ALA A 609 -22.18 4.48 -12.05
N VAL A 610 -22.80 5.46 -12.72
CA VAL A 610 -23.21 5.32 -14.13
C VAL A 610 -22.00 5.12 -15.03
N ILE A 611 -20.88 5.79 -14.74
CA ILE A 611 -19.63 5.63 -15.47
C ILE A 611 -19.07 4.23 -15.23
N GLY A 612 -18.77 3.89 -13.98
CA GLY A 612 -17.85 2.82 -13.62
C GLY A 612 -18.26 1.96 -12.44
N ALA A 613 -19.54 1.81 -12.10
CA ALA A 613 -19.90 0.79 -11.12
C ALA A 613 -19.38 -0.59 -11.58
N ASP A 614 -18.56 -1.26 -10.78
CA ASP A 614 -18.10 -2.63 -11.06
C ASP A 614 -18.87 -3.64 -10.21
N LYS A 615 -20.05 -4.04 -10.72
CA LYS A 615 -20.97 -4.97 -10.04
C LYS A 615 -21.30 -4.57 -8.60
N THR A 616 -21.28 -3.28 -8.29
CA THR A 616 -21.64 -2.77 -6.98
C THR A 616 -23.10 -3.09 -6.69
N GLY A 617 -23.40 -3.47 -5.45
CA GLY A 617 -24.72 -4.01 -5.12
C GLY A 617 -25.40 -3.36 -3.94
N SER A 618 -26.71 -3.51 -3.91
CA SER A 618 -27.56 -3.08 -2.80
C SER A 618 -28.72 -4.06 -2.63
N SER A 619 -29.28 -4.13 -1.43
CA SER A 619 -30.44 -4.95 -1.13
C SER A 619 -31.57 -4.10 -0.56
N THR A 620 -32.81 -4.51 -0.79
CA THR A 620 -33.99 -3.93 -0.15
C THR A 620 -34.27 -4.50 1.24
N SER A 621 -33.39 -5.37 1.76
CA SER A 621 -33.57 -6.08 3.03
C SER A 621 -32.33 -5.92 3.90
N ASP A 622 -32.55 -5.66 5.20
CA ASP A 622 -31.49 -5.65 6.21
C ASP A 622 -31.09 -7.08 6.63
N THR A 623 -31.90 -8.10 6.29
CA THR A 623 -31.60 -9.51 6.60
C THR A 623 -30.80 -10.18 5.49
N ILE A 624 -31.03 -9.82 4.23
CA ILE A 624 -30.29 -10.36 3.09
C ILE A 624 -29.52 -9.19 2.50
N GLU A 625 -28.24 -9.04 2.87
CA GLU A 625 -27.39 -7.96 2.42
C GLU A 625 -26.55 -8.38 1.21
N PHE A 626 -26.27 -7.43 0.32
CA PHE A 626 -25.30 -7.67 -0.75
C PHE A 626 -23.90 -7.82 -0.14
N TYR A 627 -23.20 -8.90 -0.48
CA TYR A 627 -21.85 -9.15 0.01
C TYR A 627 -20.79 -8.92 -1.06
N GLY A 628 -21.06 -9.37 -2.30
CA GLY A 628 -20.14 -9.19 -3.41
C GLY A 628 -20.66 -9.80 -4.70
N ALA A 629 -20.04 -9.43 -5.80
CA ALA A 629 -20.31 -9.99 -7.12
C ALA A 629 -19.00 -10.02 -7.92
N HIS A 630 -18.85 -11.03 -8.77
CA HIS A 630 -17.64 -11.14 -9.58
C HIS A 630 -17.77 -10.26 -10.83
N SER A 631 -16.78 -9.39 -11.07
CA SER A 631 -16.73 -8.46 -12.21
C SER A 631 -16.96 -9.14 -13.56
N ASP A 632 -16.29 -10.27 -13.79
CA ASP A 632 -16.41 -11.01 -15.06
C ASP A 632 -17.66 -11.90 -15.20
N TYR A 633 -18.22 -12.40 -14.08
CA TYR A 633 -19.19 -13.51 -14.14
C TYR A 633 -20.61 -13.11 -13.76
N THR A 634 -20.77 -12.17 -12.84
CA THR A 634 -22.09 -11.75 -12.41
C THR A 634 -22.68 -10.78 -13.42
N THR A 635 -23.89 -11.06 -13.88
CA THR A 635 -24.61 -10.14 -14.76
C THR A 635 -25.22 -9.01 -13.93
N ALA A 636 -25.05 -7.75 -14.34
CA ALA A 636 -25.71 -6.64 -13.67
C ALA A 636 -27.22 -6.62 -13.99
N GLY A 637 -28.03 -6.25 -13.01
CA GLY A 637 -29.48 -6.27 -13.08
C GLY A 637 -30.13 -6.36 -11.70
N GLU A 638 -31.44 -6.57 -11.68
CA GLU A 638 -32.20 -6.78 -10.44
C GLU A 638 -32.45 -8.26 -10.21
N TYR A 639 -32.17 -8.75 -9.02
CA TYR A 639 -32.36 -10.14 -8.61
C TYR A 639 -33.44 -10.25 -7.55
N SER A 640 -34.33 -11.22 -7.73
CA SER A 640 -35.26 -11.63 -6.68
C SER A 640 -34.65 -12.80 -5.91
N VAL A 641 -34.55 -12.66 -4.59
CA VAL A 641 -33.89 -13.61 -3.70
C VAL A 641 -34.88 -14.13 -2.66
N GLN A 642 -34.82 -15.42 -2.38
CA GLN A 642 -35.59 -16.08 -1.32
C GLN A 642 -34.62 -16.92 -0.47
N VAL A 643 -34.62 -16.71 0.85
CA VAL A 643 -33.78 -17.47 1.80
C VAL A 643 -34.63 -17.91 2.98
N THR A 644 -34.51 -19.16 3.39
CA THR A 644 -35.13 -19.68 4.60
C THR A 644 -34.07 -19.93 5.64
N VAL A 645 -34.25 -19.35 6.82
CA VAL A 645 -33.40 -19.56 8.00
C VAL A 645 -34.16 -20.38 9.01
N SER A 646 -33.55 -21.44 9.53
CA SER A 646 -34.08 -22.19 10.66
C SER A 646 -32.98 -22.78 11.54
N GLY A 647 -33.14 -22.68 12.86
CA GLY A 647 -32.18 -23.18 13.84
C GLY A 647 -30.83 -22.47 13.77
N GLY A 648 -30.81 -21.19 13.39
CA GLY A 648 -29.59 -20.41 13.22
C GLY A 648 -28.75 -20.79 11.99
N ALA A 649 -29.35 -21.42 10.98
CA ALA A 649 -28.69 -21.81 9.74
C ALA A 649 -29.59 -21.63 8.52
N ILE A 650 -28.99 -21.45 7.34
CA ILE A 650 -29.70 -21.40 6.06
C ILE A 650 -30.13 -22.83 5.68
N THR A 651 -31.41 -23.04 5.40
CA THR A 651 -31.94 -24.34 4.97
C THR A 651 -32.24 -24.39 3.47
N SER A 652 -32.53 -23.23 2.87
CA SER A 652 -32.75 -23.08 1.43
C SER A 652 -32.44 -21.65 1.00
N ALA A 653 -31.86 -21.50 -0.18
CA ALA A 653 -31.65 -20.21 -0.80
C ALA A 653 -31.87 -20.34 -2.31
N GLN A 654 -32.61 -19.41 -2.89
CA GLN A 654 -32.92 -19.38 -4.32
C GLN A 654 -32.80 -17.96 -4.87
N ILE A 655 -32.26 -17.85 -6.08
CA ILE A 655 -32.02 -16.58 -6.76
C ILE A 655 -32.55 -16.68 -8.20
N ARG A 656 -33.08 -15.57 -8.71
CA ARG A 656 -33.36 -15.37 -10.15
C ARG A 656 -33.13 -13.93 -10.54
N LEU A 657 -32.85 -13.69 -11.82
CA LEU A 657 -33.01 -12.35 -12.38
C LEU A 657 -34.50 -11.98 -12.38
N SER A 658 -34.82 -10.72 -12.11
CA SER A 658 -36.20 -10.32 -11.81
C SER A 658 -37.14 -10.41 -13.01
N ASP A 659 -36.60 -10.37 -14.22
CA ASP A 659 -37.28 -10.56 -15.50
C ASP A 659 -37.50 -12.05 -15.86
N GLU A 660 -36.83 -12.98 -15.18
CA GLU A 660 -37.00 -14.42 -15.39
C GLU A 660 -38.10 -15.01 -14.52
N SER A 661 -38.84 -16.00 -15.00
CA SER A 661 -39.94 -16.60 -14.23
C SER A 661 -39.53 -17.69 -13.23
N THR A 662 -38.30 -18.20 -13.31
CA THR A 662 -37.88 -19.42 -12.58
C THR A 662 -36.76 -19.13 -11.61
N TYR A 663 -36.95 -19.50 -10.35
CA TYR A 663 -35.90 -19.55 -9.33
C TYR A 663 -34.93 -20.69 -9.59
N ARG A 664 -33.66 -20.45 -9.26
CA ARG A 664 -32.60 -21.45 -9.25
C ARG A 664 -32.02 -21.57 -7.85
N ASP A 665 -31.68 -22.79 -7.47
CA ASP A 665 -31.07 -23.06 -6.17
C ASP A 665 -29.68 -22.40 -6.12
N ALA A 666 -29.46 -21.66 -5.04
CA ALA A 666 -28.18 -21.09 -4.69
C ALA A 666 -27.45 -22.03 -3.72
N THR A 667 -26.12 -21.95 -3.73
CA THR A 667 -25.26 -22.63 -2.75
C THR A 667 -25.09 -21.73 -1.53
N TYR A 668 -24.74 -22.29 -0.37
CA TYR A 668 -24.50 -21.49 0.83
C TYR A 668 -23.46 -22.15 1.75
N SER A 669 -22.68 -21.31 2.43
CA SER A 669 -21.65 -21.72 3.40
C SER A 669 -21.66 -20.74 4.57
N GLY A 670 -21.99 -21.22 5.76
CA GLY A 670 -22.24 -20.34 6.91
C GLY A 670 -23.44 -19.42 6.64
N ASN A 671 -23.22 -18.11 6.75
CA ASN A 671 -24.21 -17.08 6.47
C ASN A 671 -24.12 -16.50 5.05
N ILE A 672 -23.24 -17.02 4.19
CA ILE A 672 -23.06 -16.53 2.82
C ILE A 672 -23.81 -17.42 1.84
N VAL A 673 -24.74 -16.83 1.08
CA VAL A 673 -25.40 -17.43 -0.08
C VAL A 673 -24.61 -17.04 -1.33
N THR A 674 -24.30 -18.02 -2.19
CA THR A 674 -23.66 -17.80 -3.49
C THR A 674 -24.57 -18.34 -4.60
N GLY A 675 -24.89 -17.49 -5.58
CA GLY A 675 -25.70 -17.84 -6.73
C GLY A 675 -25.13 -19.01 -7.55
N ASN A 676 -25.90 -19.46 -8.54
CA ASN A 676 -25.55 -20.64 -9.31
C ASN A 676 -24.29 -20.43 -10.17
N SER A 677 -23.15 -20.94 -9.71
CA SER A 677 -21.85 -20.79 -10.37
C SER A 677 -21.57 -21.83 -11.47
N THR A 678 -22.58 -22.18 -12.28
CA THR A 678 -22.38 -23.08 -13.43
C THR A 678 -21.73 -22.34 -14.59
N PHE A 679 -20.73 -22.99 -15.21
CA PHE A 679 -20.05 -22.53 -16.43
C PHE A 679 -20.31 -23.51 -17.59
N ASP A 680 -20.33 -22.99 -18.81
CA ASP A 680 -20.41 -23.79 -20.02
C ASP A 680 -19.04 -24.36 -20.42
N SER A 681 -18.97 -25.07 -21.55
CA SER A 681 -17.72 -25.65 -22.06
C SER A 681 -16.69 -24.60 -22.51
N ASN A 682 -17.11 -23.35 -22.71
CA ASN A 682 -16.27 -22.23 -23.14
C ASN A 682 -15.80 -21.37 -21.95
N GLY A 683 -16.15 -21.79 -20.72
CA GLY A 683 -15.85 -21.08 -19.48
C GLY A 683 -16.71 -19.84 -19.27
N ASP A 684 -17.83 -19.71 -20.00
CA ASP A 684 -18.76 -18.59 -19.85
C ASP A 684 -19.84 -18.94 -18.82
N PRO A 685 -20.26 -17.99 -17.97
CA PRO A 685 -21.28 -18.23 -16.95
C PRO A 685 -22.62 -18.57 -17.62
N VAL A 686 -23.27 -19.64 -17.15
CA VAL A 686 -24.56 -20.09 -17.70
C VAL A 686 -25.72 -19.22 -17.21
N TYR A 687 -25.64 -18.72 -15.98
CA TYR A 687 -26.70 -17.97 -15.32
C TYR A 687 -26.23 -16.60 -14.85
N ALA A 688 -27.17 -15.65 -14.81
CA ALA A 688 -26.90 -14.26 -14.47
C ALA A 688 -26.31 -14.08 -13.06
N GLU A 689 -26.83 -14.83 -12.09
CA GLU A 689 -26.42 -14.79 -10.68
C GLU A 689 -25.10 -15.51 -10.37
N ASN A 690 -24.36 -15.97 -11.38
CA ASN A 690 -23.09 -16.65 -11.17
C ASN A 690 -22.17 -15.78 -10.31
N SER A 691 -21.66 -16.36 -9.22
CA SER A 691 -20.77 -15.68 -8.27
C SER A 691 -21.34 -14.42 -7.59
N LEU A 692 -22.67 -14.22 -7.64
CA LEU A 692 -23.35 -13.25 -6.79
C LEU A 692 -23.38 -13.79 -5.36
N GLN A 693 -22.88 -13.02 -4.40
CA GLN A 693 -22.78 -13.38 -2.99
C GLN A 693 -23.62 -12.44 -2.13
N LEU A 694 -24.35 -13.04 -1.18
CA LEU A 694 -25.24 -12.33 -0.26
C LEU A 694 -24.95 -12.81 1.16
N ALA A 695 -24.88 -11.88 2.10
CA ALA A 695 -24.80 -12.18 3.52
C ALA A 695 -26.20 -12.22 4.12
N VAL A 696 -26.47 -13.21 4.96
CA VAL A 696 -27.79 -13.41 5.58
C VAL A 696 -27.68 -13.31 7.09
N ASP A 697 -28.48 -12.48 7.74
CA ASP A 697 -28.61 -12.52 9.19
C ASP A 697 -29.37 -13.79 9.61
N LEU A 698 -28.72 -14.60 10.46
CA LEU A 698 -29.23 -15.88 10.93
C LEU A 698 -29.90 -15.79 12.31
N SER A 699 -30.09 -14.58 12.84
CA SER A 699 -30.60 -14.33 14.20
C SER A 699 -32.02 -14.82 14.43
N THR A 700 -32.84 -14.87 13.39
CA THR A 700 -34.28 -15.16 13.48
C THR A 700 -34.73 -16.13 12.39
N ASP A 701 -35.47 -17.15 12.82
CA ASP A 701 -36.03 -18.19 11.95
C ASP A 701 -37.24 -17.63 11.17
N ASP A 702 -37.10 -17.46 9.86
CA ASP A 702 -38.20 -17.09 8.95
C ASP A 702 -37.83 -17.38 7.47
N GLU A 703 -38.79 -17.15 6.58
CA GLU A 703 -38.57 -17.04 5.14
C GLU A 703 -38.44 -15.58 4.73
N TYR A 704 -37.25 -15.19 4.28
CA TYR A 704 -36.92 -13.85 3.86
C TYR A 704 -36.92 -13.73 2.34
N THR A 705 -37.44 -12.62 1.85
CA THR A 705 -37.35 -12.24 0.43
C THR A 705 -36.69 -10.89 0.29
N ALA A 706 -35.84 -10.72 -0.73
CA ALA A 706 -35.18 -9.45 -1.02
C ALA A 706 -35.09 -9.21 -2.53
N THR A 707 -35.09 -7.94 -2.91
CA THR A 707 -34.61 -7.52 -4.23
C THR A 707 -33.18 -7.04 -4.08
N VAL A 708 -32.25 -7.72 -4.76
CA VAL A 708 -30.83 -7.34 -4.79
C VAL A 708 -30.53 -6.72 -6.13
N ARG A 709 -29.99 -5.50 -6.13
CA ARG A 709 -29.61 -4.78 -7.34
C ARG A 709 -28.11 -4.90 -7.51
N VAL A 710 -27.65 -5.26 -8.70
CA VAL A 710 -26.24 -5.28 -9.08
C VAL A 710 -26.06 -4.29 -10.22
N LYS A 711 -25.31 -3.22 -9.99
CA LYS A 711 -25.07 -2.12 -10.93
C LYS A 711 -23.80 -2.37 -11.74
N GLN A 712 -23.82 -2.03 -13.02
CA GLN A 712 -22.61 -1.97 -13.84
C GLN A 712 -22.61 -0.72 -14.71
N GLY A 713 -21.56 0.08 -14.59
CA GLY A 713 -21.36 1.29 -15.37
C GLY A 713 -21.20 1.00 -16.87
N PHE A 714 -21.43 2.03 -17.70
CA PHE A 714 -21.39 1.85 -19.15
C PHE A 714 -19.98 1.56 -19.67
N THR A 715 -18.92 2.00 -18.99
CA THR A 715 -17.53 1.76 -19.40
C THR A 715 -17.17 0.28 -19.22
N GLY A 716 -17.53 -0.30 -18.07
CA GLY A 716 -17.40 -1.74 -17.82
C GLY A 716 -18.23 -2.57 -18.80
N LYS A 717 -19.41 -2.10 -19.21
CA LYS A 717 -20.19 -2.76 -20.28
C LYS A 717 -19.49 -2.72 -21.64
N ILE A 718 -18.84 -1.61 -22.00
CA ILE A 718 -18.04 -1.52 -23.24
C ILE A 718 -16.82 -2.45 -23.15
N GLU A 719 -16.16 -2.49 -21.99
CA GLU A 719 -15.05 -3.39 -21.70
C GLU A 719 -15.44 -4.85 -21.94
N ASP A 720 -16.54 -5.32 -21.35
CA ASP A 720 -17.08 -6.67 -21.53
C ASP A 720 -17.32 -7.02 -23.01
N GLN A 721 -17.76 -6.05 -23.83
CA GLN A 721 -17.97 -6.27 -25.26
C GLN A 721 -16.65 -6.41 -26.00
N ILE A 722 -15.66 -5.57 -25.68
CA ILE A 722 -14.34 -5.63 -26.31
C ILE A 722 -13.63 -6.93 -25.92
N ASP A 723 -13.68 -7.33 -24.65
CA ASP A 723 -13.05 -8.56 -24.19
C ASP A 723 -13.67 -9.80 -24.84
N ARG A 724 -14.99 -9.83 -25.03
CA ARG A 724 -15.64 -10.90 -25.82
C ARG A 724 -15.16 -10.94 -27.27
N MET A 725 -14.95 -9.80 -27.92
CA MET A 725 -14.48 -9.73 -29.31
C MET A 725 -13.01 -10.13 -29.47
N LEU A 726 -12.19 -9.83 -28.47
CA LEU A 726 -10.75 -10.09 -28.43
C LEU A 726 -10.39 -11.42 -27.75
N LYS A 727 -11.39 -12.18 -27.26
CA LYS A 727 -11.19 -13.49 -26.62
C LYS A 727 -10.42 -14.41 -27.57
N VAL A 728 -9.28 -14.92 -27.12
CA VAL A 728 -8.27 -15.61 -27.95
C VAL A 728 -8.83 -16.80 -28.74
N THR A 729 -9.82 -17.52 -28.19
CA THR A 729 -10.33 -18.77 -28.79
C THR A 729 -11.70 -18.63 -29.46
N THR A 730 -12.49 -17.63 -29.07
CA THR A 730 -13.92 -17.54 -29.43
C THR A 730 -14.33 -16.14 -29.89
N GLY A 731 -13.41 -15.17 -29.81
CA GLY A 731 -13.68 -13.79 -30.16
C GLY A 731 -13.88 -13.62 -31.66
N SER A 732 -14.94 -12.91 -32.04
CA SER A 732 -15.32 -12.73 -33.45
C SER A 732 -14.22 -12.05 -34.27
N LEU A 733 -13.42 -11.15 -33.67
CA LEU A 733 -12.34 -10.49 -34.37
C LEU A 733 -11.14 -11.43 -34.58
N VAL A 734 -10.83 -12.24 -33.58
CA VAL A 734 -9.73 -13.23 -33.65
C VAL A 734 -10.06 -14.28 -34.72
N ILE A 735 -11.28 -14.83 -34.70
CA ILE A 735 -11.75 -15.77 -35.73
C ILE A 735 -11.76 -15.12 -37.13
N GLY A 736 -12.17 -13.85 -37.22
CA GLY A 736 -12.16 -13.12 -38.48
C GLY A 736 -10.74 -12.95 -39.05
N ARG A 737 -9.75 -12.73 -38.19
CA ARG A 737 -8.34 -12.64 -38.57
C ARG A 737 -7.77 -13.99 -39.00
N GLU A 738 -8.03 -15.05 -38.23
CA GLU A 738 -7.62 -16.42 -38.57
C GLU A 738 -8.17 -16.83 -39.95
N HIS A 739 -9.43 -16.51 -40.24
CA HIS A 739 -10.01 -16.75 -41.56
C HIS A 739 -9.30 -15.99 -42.69
N VAL A 740 -8.88 -14.74 -42.45
CA VAL A 740 -8.13 -13.96 -43.43
C VAL A 740 -6.73 -14.56 -43.63
N GLU A 741 -6.06 -14.96 -42.55
CA GLU A 741 -4.75 -15.62 -42.57
C GLU A 741 -4.81 -16.91 -43.40
N ASP A 742 -5.78 -17.79 -43.14
CA ASP A 742 -6.01 -19.01 -43.94
C ASP A 742 -6.21 -18.73 -45.44
N GLN A 743 -6.93 -17.65 -45.78
CA GLN A 743 -7.16 -17.27 -47.19
C GLN A 743 -5.90 -16.74 -47.88
N ILE A 744 -5.00 -16.09 -47.13
CA ILE A 744 -3.68 -15.66 -47.64
C ILE A 744 -2.83 -16.89 -47.90
N GLU A 745 -2.75 -17.83 -46.94
CA GLU A 745 -1.97 -19.07 -47.10
C GLU A 745 -2.45 -19.90 -48.31
N GLU A 746 -3.76 -20.08 -48.48
CA GLU A 746 -4.33 -20.80 -49.64
C GLU A 746 -3.99 -20.10 -50.98
N LEU A 747 -3.89 -18.77 -50.97
CA LEU A 747 -3.49 -18.00 -52.15
C LEU A 747 -2.00 -18.10 -52.44
N GLU A 748 -1.16 -18.10 -51.42
CA GLU A 748 0.28 -18.29 -51.55
C GLU A 748 0.62 -19.65 -52.16
N GLU A 749 0.01 -20.73 -51.68
CA GLU A 749 0.19 -22.07 -52.25
C GLU A 749 -0.20 -22.14 -53.73
N LYS A 750 -1.30 -21.46 -54.09
CA LYS A 750 -1.77 -21.38 -55.48
C LYS A 750 -0.79 -20.61 -56.36
N ILE A 751 -0.33 -19.45 -55.88
CA ILE A 751 0.66 -18.62 -56.57
C ILE A 751 1.92 -19.43 -56.84
N GLU A 752 2.48 -20.09 -55.83
CA GLU A 752 3.70 -20.90 -55.96
C GLU A 752 3.51 -22.03 -57.00
N LEU A 753 2.37 -22.73 -56.95
CA LEU A 753 2.08 -23.79 -57.92
C LEU A 753 1.97 -23.26 -59.36
N GLU A 754 1.38 -22.09 -59.56
CA GLU A 754 1.22 -21.50 -60.89
C GLU A 754 2.53 -20.91 -61.40
N GLU A 755 3.35 -20.29 -60.56
CA GLU A 755 4.71 -19.88 -60.91
C GLU A 755 5.56 -21.06 -61.38
N TYR A 756 5.46 -22.20 -60.68
CA TYR A 756 6.10 -23.44 -61.10
C TYR A 756 5.59 -23.91 -62.47
N ARG A 757 4.26 -23.93 -62.67
CA ARG A 757 3.64 -24.31 -63.97
C ARG A 757 4.06 -23.39 -65.11
N LEU A 758 4.10 -22.08 -64.87
CA LEU A 758 4.53 -21.06 -65.82
C LEU A 758 6.00 -21.28 -66.20
N THR A 759 6.87 -21.57 -65.23
CA THR A 759 8.28 -21.91 -65.49
C THR A 759 8.42 -23.14 -66.40
N GLN A 760 7.64 -24.20 -66.13
CA GLN A 760 7.62 -25.40 -66.98
C GLN A 760 7.02 -25.12 -68.37
N ARG A 761 6.05 -24.22 -68.46
CA ARG A 761 5.43 -23.79 -69.72
C ARG A 761 6.41 -23.01 -70.58
N GLU A 762 7.09 -22.02 -70.01
CA GLU A 762 8.14 -21.24 -70.65
C GLU A 762 9.23 -22.16 -71.20
N THR A 763 9.74 -23.06 -70.38
CA THR A 763 10.77 -24.02 -70.80
C THR A 763 10.30 -24.90 -71.96
N ARG A 764 9.02 -25.33 -71.97
CA ARG A 764 8.45 -26.10 -73.08
C ARG A 764 8.29 -25.25 -74.35
N LEU A 765 7.87 -23.99 -74.22
CA LEU A 765 7.75 -23.07 -75.35
C LEU A 765 9.13 -22.81 -75.98
N ILE A 766 10.14 -22.50 -75.17
CA ILE A 766 11.54 -22.33 -75.62
C ILE A 766 12.01 -23.56 -76.39
N ARG A 767 11.79 -24.78 -75.86
CA ARG A 767 12.16 -26.03 -76.58
C ARG A 767 11.40 -26.21 -77.89
N LYS A 768 10.10 -25.91 -77.93
CA LYS A 768 9.27 -26.02 -79.15
C LYS A 768 9.74 -25.06 -80.24
N PHE A 769 9.97 -23.80 -79.89
CA PHE A 769 10.47 -22.81 -80.85
C PHE A 769 11.88 -23.14 -81.33
N ALA A 770 12.77 -23.60 -80.44
CA ALA A 770 14.11 -24.05 -80.82
C ALA A 770 14.09 -25.30 -81.73
N HIS A 771 13.10 -26.18 -81.59
CA HIS A 771 12.90 -27.32 -82.50
C HIS A 771 12.35 -26.88 -83.86
N LEU A 772 11.35 -25.99 -83.86
CA LEU A 772 10.77 -25.41 -85.07
C LEU A 772 11.83 -24.67 -85.89
N GLU A 773 12.68 -23.88 -85.24
CA GLU A 773 13.81 -23.20 -85.89
C GLU A 773 14.78 -24.19 -86.54
N LYS A 774 15.10 -25.30 -85.86
CA LYS A 774 15.92 -26.38 -86.44
C LYS A 774 15.27 -27.02 -87.67
N VAL A 775 13.95 -27.25 -87.64
CA VAL A 775 13.21 -27.83 -88.78
C VAL A 775 13.16 -26.84 -89.95
N LEU A 776 12.89 -25.56 -89.68
CA LEU A 776 12.89 -24.51 -90.70
C LEU A 776 14.27 -24.34 -91.34
N ALA A 777 15.34 -24.37 -90.54
CA ALA A 777 16.71 -24.36 -91.04
C ALA A 777 17.00 -25.55 -91.98
N LEU A 778 16.55 -26.75 -91.62
CA LEU A 778 16.67 -27.95 -92.46
C LEU A 778 15.85 -27.84 -93.76
N LEU A 779 14.61 -27.33 -93.68
CA LEU A 779 13.75 -27.13 -94.84
C LEU A 779 14.28 -26.05 -95.78
N GLN A 780 14.78 -24.92 -95.27
CA GLN A 780 15.45 -23.90 -96.07
C GLN A 780 16.69 -24.45 -96.77
N ASN A 781 17.49 -25.26 -96.07
CA ASN A 781 18.64 -25.95 -96.69
C ASN A 781 18.19 -26.95 -97.77
N GLN A 782 17.09 -27.70 -97.56
CA GLN A 782 16.53 -28.59 -98.58
C GLN A 782 15.93 -27.84 -99.77
N MET A 783 15.27 -26.70 -99.55
CA MET A 783 14.73 -25.85 -100.62
C MET A 783 15.85 -25.16 -101.40
N ALA A 784 16.93 -24.73 -100.75
CA ALA A 784 18.12 -24.24 -101.43
C ALA A 784 18.75 -25.35 -102.28
N ALA A 785 18.86 -26.57 -101.76
CA ALA A 785 19.35 -27.73 -102.52
C ALA A 785 18.43 -28.13 -103.70
N ALA A 786 17.11 -28.09 -103.52
CA ALA A 786 16.12 -28.36 -104.57
C ALA A 786 16.07 -27.25 -105.63
N GLY A 787 16.25 -25.99 -105.25
CA GLY A 787 16.38 -24.86 -106.16
C GLY A 787 17.64 -24.92 -107.02
N ILE A 788 18.76 -25.41 -106.46
CA ILE A 788 19.99 -25.69 -107.23
C ILE A 788 19.79 -26.84 -108.23
N LEU A 789 19.01 -27.87 -107.87
CA LEU A 789 18.66 -28.95 -108.79
C LEU A 789 17.75 -28.48 -109.95
N ASN A 790 16.90 -27.47 -109.73
CA ASN A 790 16.03 -26.91 -110.78
C ASN A 790 16.74 -25.87 -111.67
N MET A 791 17.96 -25.43 -111.33
CA MET A 791 18.83 -24.61 -112.19
C MET A 791 19.74 -25.43 -113.11
N ASN A 792 19.75 -26.76 -112.96
CA ASN A 792 20.54 -27.69 -113.77
C ASN A 792 19.70 -28.61 -114.68
N MET A 793 18.43 -28.25 -114.96
CA MET A 793 17.61 -28.87 -116.02
C MET A 793 17.35 -27.90 -117.17
#